data_AF-A0A0Q4UY28-F1
#
_entry.id   AF-A0A0Q4UY28-F1
#
_cell.length_a   1.000
_cell.length_b   1.000
_cell.length_c   1.000
_cell.angle_alpha   90.00
_cell.angle_beta   90.00
_cell.angle_gamma   90.00
#
_symmetry.space_group_name_H-M   'P 1'
#
loop_
_entity.id
_entity.type
_entity.pdbx_description
1 polymer ?
#
loop_
_entity_poly.entity_id
_entity_poly.type
_entity_poly.pdbx_seq_one_letter_code
_entity_poly.pdbx_strand_id
1 'polypeptide(L)'
;MEFLVVDGQQRLTTLSILLCALRDYLRAHQPDQPMLAESLHEQYVADRFKPGDARLKLLPTQADRDDFRAVVDGAVGADSTSGVGNAYSFFRRALEAADDPEDLHDIERIREAVLGGLSFVSITARDDDNVYRIFESLNNTGLRLTQGDLVRNYLFMRLGSRGESVYSSWWLPMQRRLSVNDLELIFWLDAVADAPLLKQGDIYSYQQARLSKMYDEQIVSEIERFGRLSEHLAVIRDPSMEPDAEVRGHLTHLAEWASATTVPLTLRLLSRRADGLSTTEEVARALAAIESYIVRRTLGGRTSQSLNRTILQACGELDERPADQVLLDYFSTGRKYFSTDEQIRDAVRTQPFYLRGLKSQQKLILKWIGQSINPKEEVDVEKATIEHILPQTLTPEWSDVLGAEIEPQETIELVHEQVVHSVGNLTLTGYNSELSNRPFPSKQEDFRRSSFTALNRLVLDAPTWGREQILARSDWFADHIIAQWMGPNERITAADSGRDWSLAHQAIMAIPAGRWTSYGDLAALIGTHPVPLGVHLGSVEIPGAHRVLQGTGTISPGFRWIDPTDDSDPRDVLEAEGLSFSLNGVADEAARLTTAQLAALLNLTGDEGSDVDPVADGTFFGQLASSNPPATVGAVDKLFRAWKEMGGSVEYGSARESSAFMVAPRRADANISHWPFAIYPISGSVEVVFQHLKTRPPFDDVALRNEFRNRLNAVPGVDLSADRIDKRPSFPIETLTSAASLTMVVDTLRWFVDAVRRGQWALA
;
A
#
# COMPACT_ATOMS: atom_id res chain seq x y z
N MET A 1 -12.67 -44.30 -25.80
CA MET A 1 -12.93 -43.62 -24.52
C MET A 1 -12.33 -42.23 -24.66
N GLU A 2 -13.10 -41.20 -24.30
CA GLU A 2 -12.69 -39.80 -24.40
C GLU A 2 -12.59 -39.24 -22.98
N PHE A 3 -11.56 -38.43 -22.72
CA PHE A 3 -11.31 -37.83 -21.42
C PHE A 3 -11.34 -36.31 -21.54
N LEU A 4 -12.04 -35.65 -20.62
CA LEU A 4 -11.92 -34.21 -20.43
C LEU A 4 -10.70 -33.93 -19.55
N VAL A 5 -9.70 -33.24 -20.09
CA VAL A 5 -8.51 -32.83 -19.34
C VAL A 5 -8.84 -31.59 -18.52
N VAL A 6 -8.86 -31.72 -17.19
CA VAL A 6 -9.14 -30.62 -16.26
C VAL A 6 -7.88 -29.82 -15.92
N ASP A 7 -6.73 -30.48 -15.79
CA ASP A 7 -5.44 -29.86 -15.53
C ASP A 7 -4.33 -30.47 -16.41
N GLY A 8 -3.29 -29.69 -16.71
CA GLY A 8 -2.17 -30.13 -17.55
C GLY A 8 -2.41 -30.01 -19.07
N GLN A 9 -3.50 -29.38 -19.50
CA GLN A 9 -3.83 -29.21 -20.93
C GLN A 9 -2.72 -28.52 -21.72
N GLN A 10 -2.11 -27.46 -21.17
CA GLN A 10 -0.97 -26.77 -21.81
C GLN A 10 0.24 -27.68 -21.97
N ARG A 11 0.55 -28.52 -20.96
CA ARG A 11 1.67 -29.48 -21.01
C ARG A 11 1.43 -30.51 -22.12
N LEU A 12 0.22 -31.08 -22.19
CA LEU A 12 -0.15 -32.03 -23.25
C LEU A 12 -0.13 -31.39 -24.64
N THR A 13 -0.56 -30.13 -24.75
CA THR A 13 -0.55 -29.38 -26.02
C THR A 13 0.88 -29.18 -26.50
N THR A 14 1.77 -28.69 -25.64
CA THR A 14 3.20 -28.51 -25.96
C THR A 14 3.88 -29.81 -26.39
N LEU A 15 3.60 -30.93 -25.69
CA LEU A 15 4.15 -32.24 -26.06
C LEU A 15 3.60 -32.75 -27.39
N SER A 16 2.32 -32.54 -27.66
CA SER A 16 1.71 -32.91 -28.95
C SER A 16 2.32 -32.11 -30.10
N ILE A 17 2.66 -30.84 -29.87
CA ILE A 17 3.37 -30.00 -30.84
C ILE A 17 4.79 -30.54 -31.09
N LEU A 18 5.51 -30.96 -30.04
CA LEU A 18 6.83 -31.61 -30.18
C LEU A 18 6.73 -32.89 -31.02
N LEU A 19 5.71 -33.73 -30.80
CA LEU A 19 5.47 -34.93 -31.61
C LEU A 19 5.23 -34.59 -33.09
N CYS A 20 4.50 -33.51 -33.38
CA CYS A 20 4.34 -33.02 -34.76
C CYS A 20 5.65 -32.54 -35.36
N ALA A 21 6.45 -31.77 -34.62
CA ALA A 21 7.76 -31.31 -35.08
C ALA A 21 8.71 -32.47 -35.37
N LEU A 22 8.73 -33.50 -34.52
CA LEU A 22 9.53 -34.70 -34.69
C LEU A 22 9.08 -35.53 -35.90
N ARG A 23 7.77 -35.71 -36.08
CA ARG A 23 7.18 -36.35 -37.29
C ARG A 23 7.66 -35.66 -38.56
N ASP A 24 7.53 -34.34 -38.60
CA ASP A 24 7.87 -33.56 -39.80
C ASP A 24 9.38 -33.49 -40.02
N TYR A 25 10.17 -33.55 -38.96
CA TYR A 25 11.63 -33.65 -39.05
C TYR A 25 12.03 -35.01 -39.67
N LEU A 26 11.45 -36.12 -39.20
CA LEU A 26 11.69 -37.46 -39.73
C LEU A 26 11.26 -37.59 -41.20
N ARG A 27 10.13 -36.99 -41.59
CA ARG A 27 9.69 -36.94 -43.01
C ARG A 27 10.70 -36.23 -43.92
N ALA A 28 11.37 -35.19 -43.43
CA ALA A 28 12.31 -34.40 -44.21
C ALA A 28 13.70 -35.05 -44.30
N HIS A 29 14.20 -35.64 -43.20
CA HIS A 29 15.58 -36.10 -43.08
C HIS A 29 15.75 -37.61 -43.22
N GLN A 30 14.69 -38.40 -43.05
CA GLN A 30 14.71 -39.86 -43.21
C GLN A 30 13.62 -40.36 -44.19
N PRO A 31 13.60 -39.85 -45.44
CA PRO A 31 12.57 -40.20 -46.42
C PRO A 31 12.57 -41.69 -46.78
N ASP A 32 13.69 -42.39 -46.60
CA ASP A 32 13.82 -43.84 -46.85
C ASP A 32 13.18 -44.70 -45.74
N GLN A 33 12.79 -44.10 -44.60
CA GLN A 33 12.14 -44.77 -43.48
C GLN A 33 10.77 -44.13 -43.13
N PRO A 34 9.81 -44.09 -44.09
CA PRO A 34 8.55 -43.35 -43.92
C PRO A 34 7.70 -43.87 -42.74
N MET A 35 7.86 -45.14 -42.38
CA MET A 35 7.14 -45.77 -41.28
C MET A 35 7.47 -45.18 -39.90
N LEU A 36 8.63 -44.55 -39.72
CA LEU A 36 8.99 -43.88 -38.46
C LEU A 36 8.08 -42.67 -38.21
N ALA A 37 7.88 -41.83 -39.22
CA ALA A 37 7.00 -40.67 -39.11
C ALA A 37 5.51 -41.08 -39.10
N GLU A 38 5.12 -42.04 -39.94
CA GLU A 38 3.73 -42.51 -40.01
C GLU A 38 3.27 -43.17 -38.71
N SER A 39 4.12 -44.00 -38.09
CA SER A 39 3.79 -44.61 -36.80
C SER A 39 3.63 -43.58 -35.69
N LEU A 40 4.49 -42.54 -35.67
CA LEU A 40 4.39 -41.43 -34.71
C LEU A 40 3.07 -40.66 -34.89
N HIS A 41 2.69 -40.40 -36.14
CA HIS A 41 1.45 -39.68 -36.47
C HIS A 41 0.21 -40.45 -36.04
N GLU A 42 0.07 -41.71 -36.47
CA GLU A 42 -1.13 -42.53 -36.25
C GLU A 42 -1.31 -42.92 -34.78
N GLN A 43 -0.21 -43.14 -34.05
CA GLN A 43 -0.30 -43.54 -32.65
C GLN A 43 -0.60 -42.36 -31.72
N TYR A 44 0.05 -41.20 -31.94
CA TYR A 44 0.10 -40.13 -30.95
C TYR A 44 -0.50 -38.79 -31.39
N VAL A 45 -0.64 -38.54 -32.70
CA VAL A 45 -1.07 -37.22 -33.21
C VAL A 45 -2.52 -37.25 -33.69
N ALA A 46 -2.85 -38.13 -34.63
CA ALA A 46 -4.19 -38.19 -35.21
C ALA A 46 -4.61 -39.62 -35.59
N ASP A 47 -5.92 -39.86 -35.57
CA ASP A 47 -6.57 -41.10 -35.96
C ASP A 47 -7.29 -40.90 -37.31
N ARG A 48 -6.70 -41.41 -38.38
CA ARG A 48 -7.20 -41.24 -39.75
C ARG A 48 -8.61 -41.79 -40.00
N PHE A 49 -9.13 -42.64 -39.10
CA PHE A 49 -10.45 -43.26 -39.27
C PHE A 49 -11.59 -42.43 -38.69
N LYS A 50 -11.30 -41.28 -38.06
CA LYS A 50 -12.30 -40.37 -37.49
C LYS A 50 -12.40 -39.07 -38.30
N PRO A 51 -13.61 -38.48 -38.43
CA PRO A 51 -13.79 -37.23 -39.16
C PRO A 51 -13.55 -35.99 -38.29
N GLY A 52 -13.23 -34.86 -38.93
CA GLY A 52 -13.16 -33.55 -38.29
C GLY A 52 -12.19 -33.51 -37.11
N ASP A 53 -12.57 -32.87 -36.00
CA ASP A 53 -11.75 -32.78 -34.78
C ASP A 53 -11.62 -34.10 -34.03
N ALA A 54 -12.56 -35.03 -34.23
CA ALA A 54 -12.52 -36.32 -33.55
C ALA A 54 -11.29 -37.16 -33.95
N ARG A 55 -10.65 -36.81 -35.07
CA ARG A 55 -9.36 -37.39 -35.49
C ARG A 55 -8.21 -36.98 -34.58
N LEU A 56 -8.25 -35.82 -33.94
CA LEU A 56 -7.14 -35.33 -33.14
C LEU A 56 -7.06 -36.12 -31.84
N LYS A 57 -5.87 -36.63 -31.49
CA LYS A 57 -5.66 -37.33 -30.21
C LYS A 57 -5.76 -36.38 -29.01
N LEU A 58 -5.47 -35.11 -29.23
CA LEU A 58 -5.66 -34.01 -28.29
C LEU A 58 -6.43 -32.89 -28.97
N LEU A 59 -7.48 -32.41 -28.32
CA LEU A 59 -8.21 -31.22 -28.73
C LEU A 59 -7.90 -30.07 -27.74
N PRO A 60 -7.09 -29.06 -28.12
CA PRO A 60 -6.76 -27.95 -27.24
C PRO A 60 -7.94 -26.97 -27.08
N THR A 61 -7.71 -25.90 -26.29
CA THR A 61 -8.72 -24.85 -26.08
C THR A 61 -9.07 -24.16 -27.40
N GLN A 62 -10.31 -23.64 -27.53
CA GLN A 62 -10.80 -22.98 -28.76
C GLN A 62 -9.81 -21.96 -29.34
N ALA A 63 -9.16 -21.17 -28.50
CA ALA A 63 -8.22 -20.14 -28.92
C ALA A 63 -7.02 -20.69 -29.70
N ASP A 64 -6.61 -21.93 -29.43
CA ASP A 64 -5.45 -22.59 -30.03
C ASP A 64 -5.83 -23.61 -31.11
N ARG A 65 -7.13 -23.93 -31.29
CA ARG A 65 -7.59 -25.07 -32.12
C ARG A 65 -7.18 -24.94 -33.58
N ASP A 66 -7.35 -23.77 -34.18
CA ASP A 66 -7.07 -23.58 -35.61
C ASP A 66 -5.57 -23.67 -35.91
N ASP A 67 -4.75 -23.04 -35.07
CA ASP A 67 -3.29 -23.11 -35.19
C ASP A 67 -2.77 -24.53 -34.92
N PHE A 68 -3.36 -25.24 -33.94
CA PHE A 68 -3.00 -26.61 -33.64
C PHE A 68 -3.40 -27.57 -34.77
N ARG A 69 -4.58 -27.40 -35.38
CA ARG A 69 -4.99 -28.14 -36.58
C ARG A 69 -3.98 -27.92 -37.70
N ALA A 70 -3.55 -26.69 -37.93
CA ALA A 70 -2.54 -26.38 -38.95
C ALA A 70 -1.22 -27.13 -38.69
N VAL A 71 -0.75 -27.19 -37.43
CA VAL A 71 0.44 -28.00 -37.03
C VAL A 71 0.23 -29.48 -37.30
N VAL A 72 -0.91 -30.02 -36.88
CA VAL A 72 -1.23 -31.45 -37.08
C VAL A 72 -1.30 -31.80 -38.57
N ASP A 73 -1.86 -30.93 -39.40
CA ASP A 73 -2.05 -31.17 -40.83
C ASP A 73 -0.81 -30.84 -41.67
N GLY A 74 0.25 -30.32 -41.06
CA GLY A 74 1.46 -29.89 -41.76
C GLY A 74 1.23 -28.65 -42.64
N ALA A 75 0.21 -27.86 -42.33
CA ALA A 75 -0.22 -26.67 -43.08
C ALA A 75 0.28 -25.36 -42.47
N VAL A 76 1.22 -25.41 -41.52
CA VAL A 76 1.76 -24.22 -40.85
C VAL A 76 2.65 -23.45 -41.83
N GLY A 77 2.23 -22.24 -42.18
CA GLY A 77 3.08 -21.29 -42.90
C GLY A 77 4.21 -20.77 -41.99
N ALA A 78 5.34 -20.40 -42.60
CA ALA A 78 6.52 -19.86 -41.89
C ALA A 78 6.24 -18.58 -41.07
N ASP A 79 5.08 -17.95 -41.25
CA ASP A 79 4.71 -16.64 -40.70
C ASP A 79 3.70 -16.69 -39.53
N SER A 80 3.44 -17.86 -38.92
CA SER A 80 2.52 -17.96 -37.78
C SER A 80 3.06 -17.27 -36.52
N THR A 81 2.36 -16.26 -36.01
CA THR A 81 2.75 -15.50 -34.80
C THR A 81 2.10 -16.01 -33.50
N SER A 82 1.27 -17.05 -33.59
CA SER A 82 0.57 -17.63 -32.44
C SER A 82 1.50 -18.37 -31.46
N GLY A 83 1.04 -18.59 -30.23
CA GLY A 83 1.79 -19.37 -29.23
C GLY A 83 2.08 -20.80 -29.70
N VAL A 84 1.10 -21.44 -30.35
CA VAL A 84 1.24 -22.78 -30.95
C VAL A 84 2.27 -22.77 -32.09
N GLY A 85 2.18 -21.81 -33.01
CA GLY A 85 3.14 -21.67 -34.12
C GLY A 85 4.56 -21.41 -33.63
N ASN A 86 4.73 -20.54 -32.62
CA ASN A 86 6.02 -20.26 -32.00
C ASN A 86 6.63 -21.50 -31.34
N ALA A 87 5.83 -22.29 -30.62
CA ALA A 87 6.27 -23.54 -30.00
C ALA A 87 6.70 -24.57 -31.06
N TYR A 88 5.91 -24.74 -32.13
CA TYR A 88 6.26 -25.61 -33.25
C TYR A 88 7.58 -25.20 -33.92
N SER A 89 7.72 -23.91 -34.26
CA SER A 89 8.94 -23.35 -34.84
C SER A 89 10.15 -23.46 -33.92
N PHE A 90 9.96 -23.35 -32.61
CA PHE A 90 11.01 -23.60 -31.63
C PHE A 90 11.47 -25.06 -31.67
N PHE A 91 10.55 -26.03 -31.59
CA PHE A 91 10.93 -27.44 -31.60
C PHE A 91 11.56 -27.89 -32.91
N ARG A 92 11.08 -27.38 -34.06
CA ARG A 92 11.75 -27.58 -35.36
C ARG A 92 13.20 -27.15 -35.30
N ARG A 93 13.48 -25.90 -34.88
CA ARG A 93 14.86 -25.38 -34.76
C ARG A 93 15.69 -26.17 -33.74
N ALA A 94 15.10 -26.58 -32.63
CA ALA A 94 15.79 -27.35 -31.61
C ALA A 94 16.19 -28.75 -32.10
N LEU A 95 15.33 -29.41 -32.89
CA LEU A 95 15.63 -30.71 -33.51
C LEU A 95 16.75 -30.58 -34.55
N GLU A 96 16.69 -29.57 -35.43
CA GLU A 96 17.75 -29.29 -36.41
C GLU A 96 19.09 -29.01 -35.73
N ALA A 97 19.09 -28.27 -34.61
CA ALA A 97 20.31 -27.96 -33.86
C ALA A 97 20.85 -29.15 -33.06
N ALA A 98 20.00 -30.13 -32.73
CA ALA A 98 20.37 -31.32 -31.98
C ALA A 98 20.83 -32.48 -32.89
N ASP A 99 20.58 -32.40 -34.18
CA ASP A 99 21.04 -33.38 -35.16
C ASP A 99 22.51 -33.12 -35.52
N ASP A 100 23.43 -33.73 -34.76
CA ASP A 100 24.85 -33.70 -35.10
C ASP A 100 25.11 -34.67 -36.28
N PRO A 101 25.64 -34.20 -37.42
CA PRO A 101 25.97 -35.08 -38.55
C PRO A 101 26.93 -36.22 -38.20
N GLU A 102 27.69 -36.09 -37.10
CA GLU A 102 28.62 -37.11 -36.60
C GLU A 102 27.95 -38.15 -35.68
N ASP A 103 26.71 -37.94 -35.21
CA ASP A 103 25.93 -38.91 -34.41
C ASP A 103 24.52 -39.15 -34.97
N LEU A 104 24.42 -40.19 -35.80
CA LEU A 104 23.18 -40.62 -36.47
C LEU A 104 22.04 -41.05 -35.53
N HIS A 105 22.25 -41.12 -34.21
CA HIS A 105 21.24 -41.58 -33.25
C HIS A 105 20.67 -40.46 -32.37
N ASP A 106 21.09 -39.20 -32.53
CA ASP A 106 20.61 -38.10 -31.67
C ASP A 106 19.09 -37.95 -31.67
N ILE A 107 18.50 -37.89 -32.86
CA ILE A 107 17.06 -37.75 -33.05
C ILE A 107 16.30 -38.99 -32.55
N GLU A 108 16.90 -40.17 -32.71
CA GLU A 108 16.30 -41.41 -32.20
C GLU A 108 16.29 -41.44 -30.66
N ARG A 109 17.37 -40.99 -30.00
CA ARG A 109 17.41 -40.85 -28.53
C ARG A 109 16.39 -39.82 -28.04
N ILE A 110 16.22 -38.71 -28.75
CA ILE A 110 15.19 -37.71 -28.43
C ILE A 110 13.79 -38.33 -28.58
N ARG A 111 13.54 -39.07 -29.66
CA ARG A 111 12.27 -39.79 -29.89
C ARG A 111 11.98 -40.78 -28.75
N GLU A 112 12.95 -41.60 -28.38
CA GLU A 112 12.83 -42.54 -27.27
C GLU A 112 12.60 -41.83 -25.92
N ALA A 113 13.32 -40.74 -25.66
CA ALA A 113 13.14 -39.95 -24.46
C ALA A 113 11.72 -39.35 -24.37
N VAL A 114 11.19 -38.82 -25.48
CA VAL A 114 9.83 -38.26 -25.53
C VAL A 114 8.77 -39.34 -25.37
N LEU A 115 8.93 -40.50 -26.02
CA LEU A 115 7.93 -41.57 -26.02
C LEU A 115 7.96 -42.46 -24.78
N GLY A 116 9.14 -42.66 -24.17
CA GLY A 116 9.33 -43.59 -23.05
C GLY A 116 10.14 -43.07 -21.87
N GLY A 117 10.88 -41.98 -22.04
CA GLY A 117 11.68 -41.37 -20.96
C GLY A 117 10.92 -40.40 -20.05
N LEU A 118 9.78 -39.86 -20.51
CA LEU A 118 8.95 -38.94 -19.75
C LEU A 118 7.94 -39.69 -18.87
N SER A 119 7.89 -39.36 -17.58
CA SER A 119 6.92 -39.92 -16.63
C SER A 119 5.77 -38.97 -16.39
N PHE A 120 4.54 -39.48 -16.50
CA PHE A 120 3.31 -38.73 -16.23
C PHE A 120 2.60 -39.29 -15.00
N VAL A 121 2.17 -38.39 -14.12
CA VAL A 121 1.21 -38.73 -13.07
C VAL A 121 -0.18 -38.39 -13.62
N SER A 122 -0.95 -39.43 -13.95
CA SER A 122 -2.34 -39.28 -14.38
C SER A 122 -3.28 -39.58 -13.21
N ILE A 123 -4.17 -38.65 -12.92
CA ILE A 123 -5.23 -38.82 -11.90
C ILE A 123 -6.55 -38.73 -12.65
N THR A 124 -7.26 -39.86 -12.72
CA THR A 124 -8.58 -39.94 -13.34
C THR A 124 -9.63 -39.94 -12.24
N ALA A 125 -10.42 -38.87 -12.20
CA ALA A 125 -11.56 -38.76 -11.29
C ALA A 125 -12.73 -39.62 -11.80
N ARG A 126 -13.45 -40.26 -10.87
CA ARG A 126 -14.72 -40.95 -11.11
C ARG A 126 -15.88 -39.95 -11.11
N ASP A 127 -17.04 -40.37 -11.61
CA ASP A 127 -18.23 -39.51 -11.70
C ASP A 127 -18.71 -38.98 -10.33
N ASP A 128 -18.38 -39.68 -9.23
CA ASP A 128 -18.68 -39.29 -7.86
C ASP A 128 -17.53 -38.58 -7.14
N ASP A 129 -16.36 -38.48 -7.77
CA ASP A 129 -15.21 -37.79 -7.19
C ASP A 129 -15.41 -36.28 -7.20
N ASN A 130 -15.05 -35.64 -6.10
CA ASN A 130 -14.99 -34.20 -6.03
C ASN A 130 -13.70 -33.72 -6.72
N VAL A 131 -13.78 -33.54 -8.04
CA VAL A 131 -12.66 -33.08 -8.89
C VAL A 131 -12.02 -31.80 -8.35
N TYR A 132 -12.80 -30.92 -7.70
CA TYR A 132 -12.31 -29.70 -7.07
C TYR A 132 -11.36 -29.96 -5.90
N ARG A 133 -11.73 -30.88 -4.99
CA ARG A 133 -10.87 -31.25 -3.86
C ARG A 133 -9.58 -31.93 -4.31
N ILE A 134 -9.66 -32.75 -5.37
CA ILE A 134 -8.48 -33.37 -5.97
C ILE A 134 -7.55 -32.28 -6.51
N PHE A 135 -8.09 -31.36 -7.32
CA PHE A 135 -7.34 -30.24 -7.87
C PHE A 135 -6.72 -29.32 -6.80
N GLU A 136 -7.46 -29.00 -5.74
CA GLU A 136 -6.98 -28.19 -4.62
C GLU A 136 -5.84 -28.88 -3.87
N SER A 137 -6.01 -30.17 -3.56
CA SER A 137 -4.99 -30.94 -2.82
C SER A 137 -3.65 -30.99 -3.56
N LEU A 138 -3.69 -31.10 -4.89
CA LEU A 138 -2.49 -31.16 -5.74
C LEU A 138 -1.80 -29.80 -5.83
N ASN A 139 -2.56 -28.71 -6.00
CA ASN A 139 -1.99 -27.36 -6.12
C ASN A 139 -1.39 -26.83 -4.81
N ASN A 140 -1.78 -27.37 -3.65
CA ASN A 140 -1.21 -26.96 -2.37
C ASN A 140 0.27 -27.39 -2.18
N THR A 141 0.76 -28.34 -3.00
CA THR A 141 2.14 -28.86 -2.92
C THR A 141 3.14 -28.25 -3.91
N GLY A 142 2.70 -27.34 -4.79
CA GLY A 142 3.52 -26.73 -5.86
C GLY A 142 3.56 -25.19 -5.84
N LEU A 143 3.90 -24.57 -6.99
CA LEU A 143 3.77 -23.11 -7.17
C LEU A 143 2.29 -22.74 -7.02
N ARG A 144 1.95 -22.01 -5.97
CA ARG A 144 0.55 -21.74 -5.61
C ARG A 144 -0.12 -20.86 -6.68
N LEU A 145 -1.27 -21.30 -7.16
CA LEU A 145 -2.17 -20.50 -7.98
C LEU A 145 -2.63 -19.25 -7.21
N THR A 146 -2.92 -18.17 -7.92
CA THR A 146 -3.53 -16.98 -7.32
C THR A 146 -4.95 -17.29 -6.85
N GLN A 147 -5.51 -16.48 -5.94
CA GLN A 147 -6.90 -16.68 -5.50
C GLN A 147 -7.86 -16.49 -6.67
N GLY A 148 -7.56 -15.54 -7.57
CA GLY A 148 -8.32 -15.33 -8.80
C GLY A 148 -8.31 -16.53 -9.75
N ASP A 149 -7.16 -17.21 -9.91
CA ASP A 149 -7.07 -18.43 -10.71
C ASP A 149 -7.90 -19.57 -10.10
N LEU A 150 -7.89 -19.72 -8.77
CA LEU A 150 -8.70 -20.72 -8.08
C LEU A 150 -10.20 -20.46 -8.29
N VAL A 151 -10.65 -19.21 -8.18
CA VAL A 151 -12.04 -18.81 -8.45
C VAL A 151 -12.41 -19.07 -9.91
N ARG A 152 -11.56 -18.67 -10.86
CA ARG A 152 -11.76 -18.96 -12.30
C ARG A 152 -11.95 -20.45 -12.54
N ASN A 153 -11.01 -21.26 -12.06
CA ASN A 153 -11.02 -22.69 -12.31
C ASN A 153 -12.29 -23.32 -11.73
N TYR A 154 -12.69 -22.91 -10.52
CA TYR A 154 -13.94 -23.36 -9.91
C TYR A 154 -15.18 -23.02 -10.75
N LEU A 155 -15.27 -21.76 -11.23
CA LEU A 155 -16.37 -21.31 -12.09
C LEU A 155 -16.46 -22.13 -13.39
N PHE A 156 -15.35 -22.38 -14.08
CA PHE A 156 -15.39 -23.11 -15.34
C PHE A 156 -15.56 -24.62 -15.19
N MET A 157 -15.08 -25.20 -14.10
CA MET A 157 -15.37 -26.60 -13.76
C MET A 157 -16.86 -26.81 -13.47
N ARG A 158 -17.55 -25.82 -12.87
CA ARG A 158 -19.01 -25.84 -12.67
C ARG A 158 -19.80 -25.82 -13.98
N LEU A 159 -19.32 -25.11 -15.00
CA LEU A 159 -20.07 -24.88 -16.22
C LEU A 159 -20.05 -26.04 -17.22
N GLY A 160 -19.12 -27.00 -17.07
CA GLY A 160 -19.00 -28.15 -17.97
C GLY A 160 -18.99 -27.73 -19.45
N SER A 161 -19.90 -28.30 -20.25
CA SER A 161 -20.02 -28.01 -21.69
C SER A 161 -20.44 -26.58 -22.02
N ARG A 162 -21.06 -25.84 -21.09
CA ARG A 162 -21.44 -24.42 -21.29
C ARG A 162 -20.25 -23.48 -21.16
N GLY A 163 -19.17 -23.93 -20.50
CA GLY A 163 -17.99 -23.13 -20.18
C GLY A 163 -17.39 -22.43 -21.39
N GLU A 164 -17.40 -23.08 -22.54
CA GLU A 164 -16.83 -22.52 -23.78
C GLU A 164 -17.59 -21.28 -24.28
N SER A 165 -18.92 -21.34 -24.33
CA SER A 165 -19.75 -20.21 -24.76
C SER A 165 -19.63 -19.03 -23.79
N VAL A 166 -19.66 -19.30 -22.49
CA VAL A 166 -19.54 -18.28 -21.43
C VAL A 166 -18.14 -17.67 -21.42
N TYR A 167 -17.11 -18.47 -21.68
CA TYR A 167 -15.74 -17.98 -21.79
C TYR A 167 -15.61 -16.94 -22.91
N SER A 168 -16.06 -17.28 -24.11
CA SER A 168 -15.96 -16.39 -25.27
C SER A 168 -16.82 -15.14 -25.13
N SER A 169 -18.03 -15.26 -24.59
CA SER A 169 -18.99 -14.14 -24.50
C SER A 169 -18.67 -13.16 -23.37
N TRP A 170 -18.17 -13.64 -22.22
CA TRP A 170 -18.10 -12.82 -21.00
C TRP A 170 -16.71 -12.80 -20.38
N TRP A 171 -16.05 -13.96 -20.25
CA TRP A 171 -14.77 -14.03 -19.56
C TRP A 171 -13.61 -13.45 -20.37
N LEU A 172 -13.50 -13.81 -21.65
CA LEU A 172 -12.42 -13.35 -22.51
C LEU A 172 -12.45 -11.82 -22.72
N PRO A 173 -13.61 -11.17 -22.96
CA PRO A 173 -13.70 -9.71 -22.95
C PRO A 173 -13.23 -9.08 -21.64
N MET A 174 -13.65 -9.63 -20.50
CA MET A 174 -13.20 -9.18 -19.17
C MET A 174 -11.67 -9.34 -19.02
N GLN A 175 -11.11 -10.48 -19.39
CA GLN A 175 -9.67 -10.76 -19.32
C GLN A 175 -8.84 -9.87 -20.26
N ARG A 176 -9.38 -9.47 -21.41
CA ARG A 176 -8.71 -8.55 -22.34
C ARG A 176 -8.77 -7.09 -21.86
N ARG A 177 -9.84 -6.73 -21.15
CA ARG A 177 -10.04 -5.38 -20.60
C ARG A 177 -9.13 -5.12 -19.40
N LEU A 178 -8.84 -6.15 -18.60
CA LEU A 178 -8.19 -6.03 -17.31
C LEU A 178 -6.82 -6.71 -17.28
N SER A 179 -5.92 -6.19 -16.44
CA SER A 179 -4.69 -6.92 -16.12
C SER A 179 -5.00 -8.17 -15.29
N VAL A 180 -4.07 -9.13 -15.23
CA VAL A 180 -4.21 -10.33 -14.37
C VAL A 180 -4.44 -9.93 -12.90
N ASN A 181 -3.81 -8.85 -12.43
CA ASN A 181 -3.99 -8.35 -11.06
C ASN A 181 -5.39 -7.75 -10.87
N ASP A 182 -5.96 -7.10 -11.89
CA ASP A 182 -7.30 -6.50 -11.79
C ASP A 182 -8.40 -7.57 -11.78
N LEU A 183 -8.17 -8.75 -12.38
CA LEU A 183 -9.10 -9.88 -12.28
C LEU A 183 -9.22 -10.39 -10.85
N GLU A 184 -8.09 -10.59 -10.16
CA GLU A 184 -8.09 -10.98 -8.75
C GLU A 184 -8.69 -9.88 -7.87
N LEU A 185 -8.40 -8.62 -8.19
CA LEU A 185 -8.97 -7.47 -7.51
C LEU A 185 -10.50 -7.47 -7.57
N ILE A 186 -11.13 -7.80 -8.71
CA ILE A 186 -12.60 -7.86 -8.80
C ILE A 186 -13.19 -8.86 -7.81
N PHE A 187 -12.61 -10.05 -7.68
CA PHE A 187 -13.12 -11.04 -6.73
C PHE A 187 -12.97 -10.57 -5.28
N TRP A 188 -11.91 -9.82 -4.98
CA TRP A 188 -11.71 -9.19 -3.68
C TRP A 188 -12.74 -8.07 -3.44
N LEU A 189 -12.88 -7.12 -4.37
CA LEU A 189 -13.82 -6.00 -4.26
C LEU A 189 -15.26 -6.49 -4.06
N ASP A 190 -15.65 -7.52 -4.81
CA ASP A 190 -16.93 -8.18 -4.70
C ASP A 190 -17.13 -8.82 -3.32
N ALA A 191 -16.13 -9.55 -2.81
CA ALA A 191 -16.23 -10.24 -1.54
C ALA A 191 -16.22 -9.27 -0.34
N VAL A 192 -15.41 -8.21 -0.39
CA VAL A 192 -15.28 -7.23 0.69
C VAL A 192 -16.50 -6.33 0.81
N ALA A 193 -17.28 -6.15 -0.27
CA ALA A 193 -18.55 -5.45 -0.20
C ALA A 193 -19.53 -6.11 0.79
N ASP A 194 -19.51 -7.44 0.89
CA ASP A 194 -20.38 -8.21 1.80
C ASP A 194 -19.65 -8.67 3.08
N ALA A 195 -18.32 -8.76 3.04
CA ALA A 195 -17.47 -9.16 4.16
C ALA A 195 -16.25 -8.22 4.33
N PRO A 196 -16.41 -7.03 4.93
CA PRO A 196 -15.37 -6.01 5.01
C PRO A 196 -14.06 -6.41 5.71
N LEU A 197 -14.08 -7.48 6.51
CA LEU A 197 -12.93 -8.00 7.26
C LEU A 197 -12.26 -9.20 6.57
N LEU A 198 -12.68 -9.56 5.35
CA LEU A 198 -12.12 -10.69 4.62
C LEU A 198 -10.67 -10.41 4.21
N LYS A 199 -9.78 -11.38 4.49
CA LYS A 199 -8.39 -11.32 4.05
C LYS A 199 -8.26 -11.75 2.60
N GLN A 200 -7.29 -11.18 1.87
CA GLN A 200 -7.07 -11.50 0.45
C GLN A 200 -6.80 -13.00 0.22
N GLY A 201 -6.10 -13.67 1.14
CA GLY A 201 -5.84 -15.12 1.06
C GLY A 201 -7.08 -16.02 1.23
N ASP A 202 -8.22 -15.46 1.65
CA ASP A 202 -9.46 -16.18 1.91
C ASP A 202 -10.52 -15.95 0.82
N ILE A 203 -10.20 -15.19 -0.24
CA ILE A 203 -11.14 -14.86 -1.33
C ILE A 203 -11.72 -16.12 -1.95
N TYR A 204 -10.88 -17.11 -2.30
CA TYR A 204 -11.35 -18.34 -2.92
C TYR A 204 -12.31 -19.10 -2.01
N SER A 205 -11.95 -19.31 -0.74
CA SER A 205 -12.79 -20.01 0.23
C SER A 205 -14.15 -19.33 0.41
N TYR A 206 -14.16 -17.99 0.48
CA TYR A 206 -15.39 -17.20 0.56
C TYR A 206 -16.25 -17.35 -0.71
N GLN A 207 -15.64 -17.13 -1.88
CA GLN A 207 -16.33 -17.20 -3.17
C GLN A 207 -16.86 -18.62 -3.43
N GLN A 208 -16.08 -19.66 -3.13
CA GLN A 208 -16.50 -21.05 -3.24
C GLN A 208 -17.70 -21.35 -2.32
N ALA A 209 -17.68 -20.90 -1.06
CA ALA A 209 -18.78 -21.07 -0.12
C ALA A 209 -20.07 -20.37 -0.61
N ARG A 210 -19.95 -19.24 -1.31
CA ARG A 210 -21.08 -18.52 -1.93
C ARG A 210 -21.59 -19.25 -3.17
N LEU A 211 -20.70 -19.55 -4.12
CA LEU A 211 -21.01 -20.12 -5.43
C LEU A 211 -21.48 -21.59 -5.34
N SER A 212 -21.03 -22.35 -4.33
CA SER A 212 -21.47 -23.74 -4.11
C SER A 212 -22.97 -23.88 -3.83
N LYS A 213 -23.64 -22.80 -3.42
CA LYS A 213 -25.08 -22.75 -3.17
C LYS A 213 -25.91 -22.44 -4.42
N MET A 214 -25.27 -22.18 -5.56
CA MET A 214 -25.90 -21.71 -6.79
C MET A 214 -26.06 -22.83 -7.83
N TYR A 215 -27.15 -22.79 -8.60
CA TYR A 215 -27.35 -23.63 -9.79
C TYR A 215 -26.51 -23.14 -10.98
N ASP A 216 -26.31 -23.99 -11.99
CA ASP A 216 -25.44 -23.67 -13.14
C ASP A 216 -25.88 -22.40 -13.89
N GLU A 217 -27.19 -22.17 -14.03
CA GLU A 217 -27.73 -20.94 -14.63
C GLU A 217 -27.31 -19.69 -13.86
N GLN A 218 -27.30 -19.78 -12.52
CA GLN A 218 -26.89 -18.68 -11.65
C GLN A 218 -25.38 -18.45 -11.72
N ILE A 219 -24.58 -19.50 -11.90
CA ILE A 219 -23.13 -19.37 -12.14
C ILE A 219 -22.86 -18.59 -13.44
N VAL A 220 -23.63 -18.84 -14.50
CA VAL A 220 -23.53 -18.04 -15.72
C VAL A 220 -23.83 -16.58 -15.41
N SER A 221 -24.96 -16.28 -14.76
CA SER A 221 -25.31 -14.90 -14.38
C SER A 221 -24.25 -14.21 -13.50
N GLU A 222 -23.58 -14.95 -12.60
CA GLU A 222 -22.47 -14.41 -11.81
C GLU A 222 -21.27 -14.03 -12.68
N ILE A 223 -20.93 -14.82 -13.70
CA ILE A 223 -19.84 -14.47 -14.63
C ILE A 223 -20.21 -13.24 -15.46
N GLU A 224 -21.47 -13.12 -15.88
CA GLU A 224 -21.95 -11.90 -16.54
C GLU A 224 -21.83 -10.68 -15.62
N ARG A 225 -22.16 -10.84 -14.34
CA ARG A 225 -22.03 -9.79 -13.33
C ARG A 225 -20.57 -9.39 -13.12
N PHE A 226 -19.63 -10.34 -13.03
CA PHE A 226 -18.19 -10.04 -13.01
C PHE A 226 -17.74 -9.32 -14.28
N GLY A 227 -18.29 -9.70 -15.44
CA GLY A 227 -18.10 -8.98 -16.70
C GLY A 227 -18.50 -7.51 -16.59
N ARG A 228 -19.68 -7.20 -16.04
CA ARG A 228 -20.13 -5.81 -15.81
C ARG A 228 -19.27 -5.06 -14.79
N LEU A 229 -18.88 -5.71 -13.68
CA LEU A 229 -17.95 -5.11 -12.72
C LEU A 229 -16.60 -4.75 -13.36
N SER A 230 -16.12 -5.53 -14.34
CA SER A 230 -14.91 -5.21 -15.09
C SER A 230 -15.00 -3.94 -15.92
N GLU A 231 -16.20 -3.61 -16.41
CA GLU A 231 -16.45 -2.39 -17.16
C GLU A 231 -16.41 -1.18 -16.23
N HIS A 232 -17.04 -1.28 -15.06
CA HIS A 232 -16.98 -0.24 -14.04
C HIS A 232 -15.57 -0.03 -13.50
N LEU A 233 -14.81 -1.11 -13.25
CA LEU A 233 -13.41 -1.00 -12.83
C LEU A 233 -12.56 -0.31 -13.89
N ALA A 234 -12.79 -0.60 -15.18
CA ALA A 234 -12.10 0.10 -16.26
C ALA A 234 -12.40 1.61 -16.27
N VAL A 235 -13.65 2.01 -16.01
CA VAL A 235 -14.02 3.44 -15.85
C VAL A 235 -13.35 4.07 -14.63
N ILE A 236 -13.18 3.34 -13.53
CA ILE A 236 -12.46 3.84 -12.35
C ILE A 236 -10.96 4.03 -12.65
N ARG A 237 -10.37 3.13 -13.44
CA ARG A 237 -8.95 3.22 -13.86
C ARG A 237 -8.71 4.31 -14.88
N ASP A 238 -9.66 4.50 -15.78
CA ASP A 238 -9.66 5.55 -16.78
C ASP A 238 -10.97 6.36 -16.71
N PRO A 239 -11.02 7.38 -15.82
CA PRO A 239 -12.19 8.24 -15.68
C PRO A 239 -12.63 8.92 -16.97
N SER A 240 -11.77 9.03 -17.99
CA SER A 240 -12.14 9.64 -19.27
C SER A 240 -13.24 8.86 -20.02
N MET A 241 -13.40 7.57 -19.67
CA MET A 241 -14.44 6.69 -20.19
C MET A 241 -15.83 6.96 -19.58
N GLU A 242 -15.92 7.70 -18.47
CA GLU A 242 -17.19 8.07 -17.85
C GLU A 242 -17.90 9.14 -18.68
N PRO A 243 -19.14 8.92 -19.15
CA PRO A 243 -19.86 9.91 -19.96
C PRO A 243 -20.30 11.14 -19.17
N ASP A 244 -20.76 10.97 -17.92
CA ASP A 244 -21.27 12.09 -17.13
C ASP A 244 -20.14 12.98 -16.61
N ALA A 245 -20.28 14.30 -16.77
CA ALA A 245 -19.20 15.23 -16.46
C ALA A 245 -18.93 15.38 -14.96
N GLU A 246 -19.96 15.33 -14.12
CA GLU A 246 -19.80 15.47 -12.66
C GLU A 246 -19.21 14.19 -12.07
N VAL A 247 -19.74 13.02 -12.47
CA VAL A 247 -19.19 11.72 -12.05
C VAL A 247 -17.72 11.60 -12.50
N ARG A 248 -17.42 11.95 -13.75
CA ARG A 248 -16.05 11.94 -14.29
C ARG A 248 -15.11 12.85 -13.48
N GLY A 249 -15.57 14.04 -13.08
CA GLY A 249 -14.80 14.95 -12.25
C GLY A 249 -14.38 14.30 -10.92
N HIS A 250 -15.34 13.74 -10.18
CA HIS A 250 -15.04 13.09 -8.90
C HIS A 250 -14.20 11.82 -9.06
N LEU A 251 -14.45 11.00 -10.08
CA LEU A 251 -13.60 9.84 -10.38
C LEU A 251 -12.16 10.26 -10.69
N THR A 252 -11.97 11.37 -11.41
CA THR A 252 -10.65 11.94 -11.71
C THR A 252 -9.95 12.38 -10.42
N HIS A 253 -10.63 13.10 -9.51
CA HIS A 253 -10.05 13.48 -8.22
C HIS A 253 -9.67 12.26 -7.37
N LEU A 254 -10.53 11.25 -7.28
CA LEU A 254 -10.25 10.02 -6.53
C LEU A 254 -9.08 9.23 -7.14
N ALA A 255 -8.96 9.19 -8.47
CA ALA A 255 -7.84 8.57 -9.16
C ALA A 255 -6.53 9.34 -8.94
N GLU A 256 -6.56 10.69 -9.02
CA GLU A 256 -5.41 11.56 -8.74
C GLU A 256 -4.94 11.43 -7.29
N TRP A 257 -5.88 11.31 -6.33
CA TRP A 257 -5.57 11.05 -4.93
C TRP A 257 -4.80 9.73 -4.70
N ALA A 258 -4.81 8.84 -5.70
CA ALA A 258 -4.04 7.60 -5.77
C ALA A 258 -4.29 6.64 -4.59
N SER A 259 -5.51 6.61 -4.06
CA SER A 259 -5.87 5.71 -2.98
C SER A 259 -6.71 4.53 -3.48
N ALA A 260 -6.12 3.34 -3.53
CA ALA A 260 -6.83 2.10 -3.82
C ALA A 260 -8.00 1.83 -2.85
N THR A 261 -7.98 2.47 -1.68
CA THR A 261 -8.99 2.42 -0.62
C THR A 261 -10.41 2.75 -1.09
N THR A 262 -10.58 3.68 -2.04
CA THR A 262 -11.92 4.13 -2.45
C THR A 262 -12.54 3.27 -3.55
N VAL A 263 -11.73 2.48 -4.25
CA VAL A 263 -12.14 1.64 -5.39
C VAL A 263 -13.34 0.73 -5.06
N PRO A 264 -13.40 0.01 -3.93
CA PRO A 264 -14.54 -0.85 -3.59
C PRO A 264 -15.86 -0.10 -3.53
N LEU A 265 -15.88 1.03 -2.84
CA LEU A 265 -17.07 1.84 -2.66
C LEU A 265 -17.49 2.52 -3.97
N THR A 266 -16.53 3.05 -4.72
CA THR A 266 -16.76 3.62 -6.06
C THR A 266 -17.31 2.57 -7.03
N LEU A 267 -16.76 1.36 -7.04
CA LEU A 267 -17.25 0.26 -7.87
C LEU A 267 -18.69 -0.09 -7.53
N ARG A 268 -19.03 -0.15 -6.23
CA ARG A 268 -20.40 -0.41 -5.77
C ARG A 268 -21.37 0.68 -6.21
N LEU A 269 -20.98 1.95 -6.15
CA LEU A 269 -21.81 3.08 -6.61
C LEU A 269 -22.07 3.03 -8.12
N LEU A 270 -21.05 2.75 -8.93
CA LEU A 270 -21.21 2.61 -10.39
C LEU A 270 -22.10 1.40 -10.75
N SER A 271 -21.96 0.28 -10.05
CA SER A 271 -22.84 -0.89 -10.20
C SER A 271 -24.29 -0.53 -9.87
N ARG A 272 -24.54 0.16 -8.75
CA ARG A 272 -25.90 0.59 -8.38
C ARG A 272 -26.55 1.48 -9.44
N ARG A 273 -25.78 2.38 -10.06
CA ARG A 273 -26.27 3.20 -11.18
C ARG A 273 -26.64 2.35 -12.38
N ALA A 274 -25.79 1.38 -12.74
CA ALA A 274 -26.05 0.47 -13.86
C ALA A 274 -27.29 -0.42 -13.62
N ASP A 275 -27.51 -0.83 -12.37
CA ASP A 275 -28.65 -1.64 -11.95
C ASP A 275 -29.95 -0.80 -11.75
N GLY A 276 -29.88 0.53 -11.91
CA GLY A 276 -31.02 1.44 -11.74
C GLY A 276 -31.42 1.69 -10.28
N LEU A 277 -30.58 1.29 -9.32
CA LEU A 277 -30.77 1.50 -7.87
C LEU A 277 -30.30 2.88 -7.40
N SER A 278 -29.60 3.63 -8.25
CA SER A 278 -29.18 5.00 -7.98
C SER A 278 -29.15 5.80 -9.27
N THR A 279 -29.55 7.06 -9.18
CA THR A 279 -29.45 8.03 -10.28
C THR A 279 -28.01 8.48 -10.49
N THR A 280 -27.72 9.07 -11.65
CA THR A 280 -26.40 9.65 -11.93
C THR A 280 -26.06 10.74 -10.93
N GLU A 281 -27.05 11.57 -10.56
CA GLU A 281 -26.90 12.68 -9.63
C GLU A 281 -26.65 12.19 -8.20
N GLU A 282 -27.31 11.10 -7.77
CA GLU A 282 -27.02 10.46 -6.47
C GLU A 282 -25.60 9.89 -6.44
N VAL A 283 -25.13 9.26 -7.53
CA VAL A 283 -23.75 8.76 -7.61
C VAL A 283 -22.74 9.90 -7.59
N ALA A 284 -22.98 10.99 -8.34
CA ALA A 284 -22.11 12.17 -8.30
C ALA A 284 -21.98 12.73 -6.88
N ARG A 285 -23.10 12.93 -6.18
CA ARG A 285 -23.11 13.42 -4.78
C ARG A 285 -22.49 12.42 -3.79
N ALA A 286 -22.68 11.12 -4.01
CA ALA A 286 -22.03 10.09 -3.20
C ALA A 286 -20.51 10.10 -3.35
N LEU A 287 -19.99 10.25 -4.57
CA LEU A 287 -18.55 10.40 -4.83
C LEU A 287 -18.02 11.70 -4.23
N ALA A 288 -18.77 12.80 -4.33
CA ALA A 288 -18.44 14.07 -3.70
C ALA A 288 -18.33 13.95 -2.16
N ALA A 289 -19.21 13.17 -1.52
CA ALA A 289 -19.15 12.92 -0.08
C ALA A 289 -17.88 12.13 0.32
N ILE A 290 -17.48 11.14 -0.48
CA ILE A 290 -16.24 10.37 -0.26
C ILE A 290 -15.02 11.28 -0.40
N GLU A 291 -14.97 12.07 -1.48
CA GLU A 291 -13.89 13.03 -1.73
C GLU A 291 -13.78 14.05 -0.59
N SER A 292 -14.91 14.65 -0.22
CA SER A 292 -14.99 15.61 0.89
C SER A 292 -14.51 15.01 2.21
N TYR A 293 -14.95 13.80 2.54
CA TYR A 293 -14.54 13.10 3.75
C TYR A 293 -13.01 12.95 3.81
N ILE A 294 -12.39 12.51 2.72
CA ILE A 294 -10.93 12.30 2.65
C ILE A 294 -10.16 13.61 2.75
N VAL A 295 -10.58 14.65 2.01
CA VAL A 295 -9.92 15.96 2.00
C VAL A 295 -10.05 16.63 3.37
N ARG A 296 -11.27 16.72 3.92
CA ARG A 296 -11.53 17.38 5.21
C ARG A 296 -10.87 16.68 6.39
N ARG A 297 -10.81 15.35 6.36
CA ARG A 297 -10.09 14.55 7.35
C ARG A 297 -8.58 14.80 7.31
N THR A 298 -8.02 14.93 6.10
CA THR A 298 -6.60 15.23 5.89
C THR A 298 -6.24 16.63 6.39
N LEU A 299 -7.07 17.64 6.04
CA LEU A 299 -6.92 19.02 6.52
C LEU A 299 -7.06 19.13 8.04
N GLY A 300 -7.96 18.34 8.65
CA GLY A 300 -8.09 18.20 10.10
C GLY A 300 -6.90 17.53 10.81
N GLY A 301 -5.83 17.19 10.09
CA GLY A 301 -4.58 16.68 10.66
C GLY A 301 -4.63 15.21 11.09
N ARG A 302 -5.63 14.44 10.63
CA ARG A 302 -5.77 13.01 10.95
C ARG A 302 -5.09 12.16 9.89
N THR A 303 -4.34 11.14 10.33
CA THR A 303 -3.63 10.21 9.44
C THR A 303 -4.59 9.22 8.76
N SER A 304 -4.06 8.46 7.79
CA SER A 304 -4.77 7.40 7.05
C SER A 304 -5.19 6.20 7.92
N GLN A 305 -4.83 6.17 9.20
CA GLN A 305 -5.14 5.07 10.12
C GLN A 305 -6.65 4.80 10.15
N SER A 306 -7.08 3.57 9.86
CA SER A 306 -8.49 3.14 9.76
C SER A 306 -9.33 3.76 8.62
N LEU A 307 -8.74 4.57 7.72
CA LEU A 307 -9.47 5.10 6.56
C LEU A 307 -9.99 3.97 5.69
N ASN A 308 -9.15 2.96 5.40
CA ASN A 308 -9.56 1.83 4.58
C ASN A 308 -10.72 1.06 5.21
N ARG A 309 -10.59 0.68 6.49
CA ARG A 309 -11.68 0.05 7.23
C ARG A 309 -12.98 0.86 7.18
N THR A 310 -12.90 2.17 7.37
CA THR A 310 -14.07 3.06 7.38
C THR A 310 -14.77 3.07 6.02
N ILE A 311 -14.01 3.17 4.92
CA ILE A 311 -14.55 3.17 3.55
C ILE A 311 -15.11 1.79 3.18
N LEU A 312 -14.43 0.70 3.55
CA LEU A 312 -14.92 -0.66 3.31
C LEU A 312 -16.23 -0.94 4.05
N GLN A 313 -16.34 -0.54 5.31
CA GLN A 313 -17.57 -0.67 6.09
C GLN A 313 -18.74 0.12 5.47
N ALA A 314 -18.46 1.28 4.86
CA ALA A 314 -19.49 2.06 4.17
C ALA A 314 -20.16 1.30 3.01
N CYS A 315 -19.47 0.30 2.41
CA CYS A 315 -20.07 -0.53 1.36
C CYS A 315 -21.27 -1.33 1.87
N GLY A 316 -21.22 -1.79 3.14
CA GLY A 316 -22.28 -2.57 3.78
C GLY A 316 -23.44 -1.72 4.30
N GLU A 317 -23.30 -0.40 4.35
CA GLU A 317 -24.34 0.52 4.81
C GLU A 317 -25.31 0.94 3.68
N LEU A 318 -24.89 0.78 2.43
CA LEU A 318 -25.70 1.12 1.26
C LEU A 318 -26.93 0.21 1.16
N ASP A 319 -28.11 0.80 1.29
CA ASP A 319 -29.41 0.12 1.22
C ASP A 319 -30.30 0.72 0.10
N GLU A 320 -31.63 0.66 0.23
CA GLU A 320 -32.58 1.22 -0.74
C GLU A 320 -32.68 2.75 -0.69
N ARG A 321 -32.08 3.41 0.30
CA ARG A 321 -32.07 4.89 0.40
C ARG A 321 -31.10 5.50 -0.63
N PRO A 322 -31.23 6.82 -0.90
CA PRO A 322 -30.28 7.55 -1.73
C PRO A 322 -28.84 7.39 -1.21
N ALA A 323 -27.95 6.88 -2.07
CA ALA A 323 -26.60 6.49 -1.68
C ALA A 323 -25.77 7.66 -1.14
N ASP A 324 -25.99 8.86 -1.68
CA ASP A 324 -25.38 10.11 -1.21
C ASP A 324 -25.73 10.43 0.25
N GLN A 325 -27.00 10.29 0.62
CA GLN A 325 -27.46 10.55 2.00
C GLN A 325 -26.91 9.51 2.97
N VAL A 326 -26.94 8.23 2.58
CA VAL A 326 -26.41 7.13 3.40
C VAL A 326 -24.93 7.35 3.71
N LEU A 327 -24.12 7.66 2.69
CA LEU A 327 -22.69 7.88 2.89
C LEU A 327 -22.40 9.13 3.70
N LEU A 328 -23.13 10.22 3.47
CA LEU A 328 -22.99 11.44 4.26
C LEU A 328 -23.29 11.17 5.74
N ASP A 329 -24.41 10.53 6.05
CA ASP A 329 -24.79 10.19 7.42
C ASP A 329 -23.78 9.25 8.07
N TYR A 330 -23.36 8.22 7.33
CA TYR A 330 -22.36 7.27 7.80
C TYR A 330 -21.05 7.96 8.19
N PHE A 331 -20.47 8.79 7.33
CA PHE A 331 -19.24 9.52 7.63
C PHE A 331 -19.40 10.54 8.76
N SER A 332 -20.62 11.05 8.96
CA SER A 332 -20.94 12.03 10.01
C SER A 332 -21.17 11.42 11.40
N THR A 333 -21.32 10.10 11.49
CA THR A 333 -21.65 9.38 12.73
C THR A 333 -20.40 8.91 13.47
N GLY A 334 -20.35 9.11 14.79
CA GLY A 334 -19.30 8.60 15.67
C GLY A 334 -17.91 9.19 15.40
N ARG A 335 -16.86 8.49 15.88
CA ARG A 335 -15.46 8.94 15.79
C ARG A 335 -14.80 8.63 14.44
N LYS A 336 -15.42 9.08 13.35
CA LYS A 336 -14.87 8.94 11.97
C LYS A 336 -14.07 10.15 11.50
N TYR A 337 -14.01 11.21 12.31
CA TYR A 337 -13.22 12.43 12.08
C TYR A 337 -13.56 13.16 10.78
N PHE A 338 -14.84 13.26 10.45
CA PHE A 338 -15.29 14.11 9.37
C PHE A 338 -15.36 15.56 9.85
N SER A 339 -14.37 16.38 9.45
CA SER A 339 -14.22 17.74 9.97
C SER A 339 -15.38 18.67 9.55
N THR A 340 -15.99 19.31 10.53
CA THR A 340 -16.97 20.40 10.37
C THR A 340 -16.34 21.64 9.73
N ASP A 341 -17.17 22.55 9.23
CA ASP A 341 -16.72 23.82 8.65
C ASP A 341 -15.88 24.63 9.64
N GLU A 342 -16.30 24.68 10.91
CA GLU A 342 -15.58 25.36 11.98
C GLU A 342 -14.21 24.72 12.25
N GLN A 343 -14.14 23.38 12.25
CA GLN A 343 -12.87 22.67 12.39
C GLN A 343 -11.94 22.90 11.20
N ILE A 344 -12.48 23.05 9.98
CA ILE A 344 -11.68 23.40 8.81
C ILE A 344 -11.14 24.82 8.94
N ARG A 345 -11.95 25.79 9.35
CA ARG A 345 -11.50 27.18 9.58
C ARG A 345 -10.38 27.25 10.60
N ASP A 346 -10.51 26.53 11.71
CA ASP A 346 -9.43 26.42 12.69
C ASP A 346 -8.20 25.73 12.08
N ALA A 347 -8.39 24.60 11.40
CA ALA A 347 -7.29 23.78 10.94
C ALA A 347 -6.39 24.49 9.91
N VAL A 348 -6.96 25.25 8.97
CA VAL A 348 -6.17 25.98 7.97
C VAL A 348 -5.33 27.11 8.58
N ARG A 349 -5.71 27.61 9.76
CA ARG A 349 -4.97 28.64 10.50
C ARG A 349 -3.90 28.04 11.39
N THR A 350 -4.22 26.97 12.10
CA THR A 350 -3.41 26.49 13.24
C THR A 350 -2.60 25.22 12.95
N GLN A 351 -2.99 24.42 11.96
CA GLN A 351 -2.32 23.15 11.71
C GLN A 351 -1.08 23.34 10.83
N PRO A 352 0.05 22.67 11.15
CA PRO A 352 1.25 22.69 10.32
C PRO A 352 1.04 21.76 9.12
N PHE A 353 0.19 22.17 8.18
CA PHE A 353 -0.19 21.42 6.98
C PHE A 353 1.02 20.85 6.25
N TYR A 354 2.10 21.63 6.10
CA TYR A 354 3.32 21.15 5.44
C TYR A 354 3.97 19.96 6.16
N LEU A 355 3.93 19.88 7.48
CA LEU A 355 4.61 18.84 8.25
C LEU A 355 3.80 17.53 8.34
N ARG A 356 2.51 17.54 7.97
CA ARG A 356 1.60 16.42 8.20
C ARG A 356 1.04 15.82 6.90
N GLY A 357 1.07 14.50 6.80
CA GLY A 357 0.52 13.76 5.65
C GLY A 357 1.50 13.59 4.48
N LEU A 358 0.99 13.05 3.38
CA LEU A 358 1.80 12.75 2.19
C LEU A 358 1.97 14.01 1.32
N LYS A 359 3.20 14.25 0.83
CA LYS A 359 3.50 15.41 -0.03
C LYS A 359 2.68 15.42 -1.33
N SER A 360 2.41 14.25 -1.91
CA SER A 360 1.54 14.12 -3.08
C SER A 360 0.13 14.66 -2.80
N GLN A 361 -0.47 14.28 -1.67
CA GLN A 361 -1.79 14.74 -1.25
C GLN A 361 -1.82 16.24 -0.94
N GLN A 362 -0.79 16.76 -0.28
CA GLN A 362 -0.68 18.21 -0.03
C GLN A 362 -0.66 19.00 -1.35
N LYS A 363 0.09 18.54 -2.36
CA LYS A 363 0.11 19.16 -3.69
C LYS A 363 -1.26 19.12 -4.38
N LEU A 364 -1.95 17.99 -4.29
CA LEU A 364 -3.30 17.84 -4.85
C LEU A 364 -4.32 18.76 -4.18
N ILE A 365 -4.29 18.88 -2.85
CA ILE A 365 -5.18 19.82 -2.14
C ILE A 365 -4.93 21.26 -2.61
N LEU A 366 -3.67 21.69 -2.71
CA LEU A 366 -3.34 23.01 -3.23
C LEU A 366 -3.81 23.18 -4.69
N LYS A 367 -3.60 22.17 -5.54
CA LYS A 367 -4.12 22.16 -6.92
C LYS A 367 -5.63 22.40 -6.95
N TRP A 368 -6.39 21.63 -6.17
CA TRP A 368 -7.84 21.67 -6.15
C TRP A 368 -8.38 22.98 -5.56
N ILE A 369 -7.71 23.55 -4.55
CA ILE A 369 -8.01 24.90 -4.07
C ILE A 369 -7.81 25.91 -5.22
N GLY A 370 -6.70 25.83 -5.95
CA GLY A 370 -6.45 26.66 -7.13
C GLY A 370 -7.56 26.55 -8.19
N GLN A 371 -7.98 25.32 -8.50
CA GLN A 371 -9.06 25.05 -9.44
C GLN A 371 -10.43 25.56 -8.95
N SER A 372 -10.69 25.54 -7.64
CA SER A 372 -11.91 26.13 -7.08
C SER A 372 -11.96 27.67 -7.24
N ILE A 373 -10.80 28.31 -7.32
CA ILE A 373 -10.66 29.75 -7.56
C ILE A 373 -10.75 30.06 -9.06
N ASN A 374 -10.09 29.25 -9.89
CA ASN A 374 -10.11 29.37 -11.34
C ASN A 374 -10.14 27.99 -12.02
N PRO A 375 -11.34 27.47 -12.39
CA PRO A 375 -11.48 26.13 -12.98
C PRO A 375 -10.80 25.97 -14.35
N LYS A 376 -10.47 27.07 -15.03
CA LYS A 376 -9.82 27.06 -16.36
C LYS A 376 -8.30 27.00 -16.30
N GLU A 377 -7.72 27.13 -15.10
CA GLU A 377 -6.27 27.06 -14.91
C GLU A 377 -5.85 25.59 -14.82
N GLU A 378 -5.35 25.05 -15.94
CA GLU A 378 -4.72 23.74 -15.96
C GLU A 378 -3.25 23.84 -15.58
N VAL A 379 -2.87 23.15 -14.50
CA VAL A 379 -1.51 23.17 -13.96
C VAL A 379 -1.00 21.75 -13.71
N ASP A 380 0.20 21.48 -14.23
CA ASP A 380 0.93 20.23 -13.98
C ASP A 380 1.57 20.28 -12.58
N VAL A 381 1.08 19.42 -11.69
CA VAL A 381 1.57 19.31 -10.31
C VAL A 381 2.60 18.21 -10.10
N GLU A 382 2.86 17.37 -11.11
CA GLU A 382 3.89 16.33 -11.00
C GLU A 382 5.27 16.96 -10.86
N LYS A 383 5.54 17.97 -11.69
CA LYS A 383 6.80 18.73 -11.69
C LYS A 383 6.84 19.85 -10.65
N ALA A 384 5.70 20.16 -10.02
CA ALA A 384 5.61 21.20 -9.03
C ALA A 384 6.14 20.75 -7.67
N THR A 385 6.76 21.68 -6.95
CA THR A 385 7.15 21.58 -5.55
C THR A 385 6.29 22.52 -4.70
N ILE A 386 6.18 22.21 -3.41
CA ILE A 386 5.52 23.09 -2.43
C ILE A 386 6.57 24.11 -1.97
N GLU A 387 6.26 25.39 -2.12
CA GLU A 387 7.09 26.52 -1.68
C GLU A 387 6.46 27.23 -0.48
N HIS A 388 7.31 27.68 0.43
CA HIS A 388 6.95 28.55 1.55
C HIS A 388 7.13 30.01 1.15
N ILE A 389 6.07 30.80 1.19
CA ILE A 389 6.17 32.24 0.85
C ILE A 389 7.01 32.96 1.92
N LEU A 390 6.56 32.91 3.18
CA LEU A 390 7.41 33.18 4.36
C LEU A 390 8.35 31.99 4.55
N PRO A 391 9.68 32.15 4.44
CA PRO A 391 10.62 31.04 4.43
C PRO A 391 10.72 30.30 5.75
N GLN A 392 11.17 29.05 5.70
CA GLN A 392 11.46 28.23 6.89
C GLN A 392 12.64 28.76 7.71
N THR A 393 13.56 29.49 7.09
CA THR A 393 14.67 30.16 7.78
C THR A 393 14.51 31.66 7.62
N LEU A 394 14.36 32.37 8.74
CA LEU A 394 14.19 33.81 8.74
C LEU A 394 15.47 34.53 8.34
N THR A 395 15.35 35.52 7.45
CA THR A 395 16.38 36.54 7.21
C THR A 395 16.04 37.80 8.00
N PRO A 396 16.98 38.74 8.19
CA PRO A 396 16.69 40.00 8.87
C PRO A 396 15.47 40.73 8.31
N GLU A 397 15.29 40.76 6.99
CA GLU A 397 14.15 41.42 6.34
C GLU A 397 12.81 40.75 6.69
N TRP A 398 12.78 39.42 6.75
CA TRP A 398 11.57 38.69 7.17
C TRP A 398 11.31 38.85 8.67
N SER A 399 12.36 38.91 9.49
CA SER A 399 12.26 39.21 10.92
C SER A 399 11.70 40.61 11.18
N ASP A 400 12.06 41.61 10.35
CA ASP A 400 11.52 42.97 10.46
C ASP A 400 10.02 43.02 10.14
N VAL A 401 9.59 42.28 9.11
CA VAL A 401 8.16 42.17 8.73
C VAL A 401 7.35 41.52 9.85
N LEU A 402 7.81 40.38 10.37
CA LEU A 402 7.13 39.72 11.49
C LEU A 402 7.20 40.56 12.77
N GLY A 403 8.33 41.22 13.02
CA GLY A 403 8.56 42.08 14.17
C GLY A 403 7.59 43.26 14.27
N ALA A 404 7.11 43.76 13.14
CA ALA A 404 6.09 44.83 13.10
C ALA A 404 4.71 44.36 13.57
N GLU A 405 4.44 43.06 13.58
CA GLU A 405 3.13 42.46 13.87
C GLU A 405 3.08 41.78 15.26
N ILE A 406 4.16 41.84 16.05
CA ILE A 406 4.29 41.15 17.33
C ILE A 406 3.53 41.87 18.45
N GLU A 407 2.76 41.09 19.22
CA GLU A 407 2.16 41.58 20.45
C GLU A 407 3.19 41.59 21.61
N PRO A 408 3.00 42.42 22.67
CA PRO A 408 3.98 42.57 23.76
C PRO A 408 4.40 41.30 24.49
N GLN A 409 3.67 40.19 24.33
CA GLN A 409 3.94 38.90 24.97
C GLN A 409 4.45 37.82 24.01
N GLU A 410 4.61 38.13 22.71
CA GLU A 410 5.02 37.18 21.68
C GLU A 410 6.50 37.36 21.30
N THR A 411 7.11 36.30 20.79
CA THR A 411 8.44 36.35 20.15
C THR A 411 8.32 36.14 18.65
N ILE A 412 9.29 36.62 17.87
CA ILE A 412 9.33 36.44 16.40
C ILE A 412 9.30 34.96 16.07
N GLU A 413 10.06 34.16 16.82
CA GLU A 413 10.18 32.72 16.64
C GLU A 413 8.83 32.02 16.86
N LEU A 414 8.09 32.39 17.91
CA LEU A 414 6.79 31.81 18.20
C LEU A 414 5.76 32.12 17.09
N VAL A 415 5.72 33.38 16.65
CA VAL A 415 4.83 33.80 15.55
C VAL A 415 5.20 33.08 14.26
N HIS A 416 6.49 32.95 13.96
CA HIS A 416 6.98 32.23 12.79
C HIS A 416 6.59 30.75 12.83
N GLU A 417 6.82 30.05 13.93
CA GLU A 417 6.46 28.63 14.10
C GLU A 417 4.96 28.37 13.89
N GLN A 418 4.10 29.30 14.32
CA GLN A 418 2.64 29.19 14.17
C GLN A 418 2.19 29.22 12.70
N VAL A 419 2.78 30.09 11.88
CA VAL A 419 2.25 30.39 10.53
C VAL A 419 3.06 29.80 9.40
N VAL A 420 4.35 29.50 9.61
CA VAL A 420 5.27 29.10 8.52
C VAL A 420 4.81 27.84 7.80
N HIS A 421 4.22 26.88 8.50
CA HIS A 421 3.77 25.61 7.91
C HIS A 421 2.26 25.54 7.63
N SER A 422 1.53 26.64 7.85
CA SER A 422 0.09 26.74 7.59
C SER A 422 -0.22 26.74 6.08
N VAL A 423 -1.41 26.29 5.68
CA VAL A 423 -1.79 26.21 4.26
C VAL A 423 -1.78 27.59 3.57
N GLY A 424 -2.14 28.65 4.30
CA GLY A 424 -2.12 30.03 3.80
C GLY A 424 -0.73 30.55 3.43
N ASN A 425 0.34 29.96 3.98
CA ASN A 425 1.72 30.30 3.63
C ASN A 425 2.31 29.46 2.49
N LEU A 426 1.59 28.47 1.99
CA LEU A 426 2.10 27.53 1.00
C LEU A 426 1.61 27.88 -0.40
N THR A 427 2.42 27.53 -1.39
CA THR A 427 2.05 27.61 -2.80
C THR A 427 2.74 26.53 -3.61
N LEU A 428 2.37 26.39 -4.87
CA LEU A 428 3.02 25.50 -5.82
C LEU A 428 3.91 26.30 -6.78
N THR A 429 5.08 25.74 -7.09
CA THR A 429 6.03 26.34 -8.04
C THR A 429 6.71 25.26 -8.89
N GLY A 430 7.01 25.59 -10.15
CA GLY A 430 7.85 24.78 -11.03
C GLY A 430 9.34 25.14 -11.00
N TYR A 431 9.71 26.22 -10.29
CA TYR A 431 11.08 26.71 -10.21
C TYR A 431 11.81 26.02 -9.04
N ASN A 432 12.72 25.11 -9.36
CA ASN A 432 13.51 24.39 -8.34
C ASN A 432 14.50 25.33 -7.64
N SER A 433 14.41 25.44 -6.30
CA SER A 433 15.40 25.99 -5.36
C SER A 433 15.84 27.46 -5.48
N GLU A 434 15.41 28.22 -6.49
CA GLU A 434 15.84 29.63 -6.65
C GLU A 434 15.15 30.60 -5.67
N LEU A 435 13.96 30.27 -5.14
CA LEU A 435 13.18 31.15 -4.28
C LEU A 435 13.71 31.24 -2.83
N SER A 436 14.09 30.11 -2.24
CA SER A 436 14.77 29.98 -0.94
C SER A 436 14.31 31.03 0.11
N ASN A 437 15.24 31.76 0.72
CA ASN A 437 14.97 32.79 1.71
C ASN A 437 14.96 34.21 1.11
N ARG A 438 14.66 34.36 -0.19
CA ARG A 438 14.62 35.69 -0.83
C ARG A 438 13.56 36.60 -0.20
N PRO A 439 13.75 37.92 -0.22
CA PRO A 439 12.75 38.87 0.25
C PRO A 439 11.43 38.76 -0.52
N PHE A 440 10.32 39.11 0.15
CA PHE A 440 8.97 39.01 -0.43
C PHE A 440 8.82 39.64 -1.83
N PRO A 441 9.30 40.88 -2.12
CA PRO A 441 9.15 41.48 -3.44
C PRO A 441 9.80 40.68 -4.58
N SER A 442 10.91 40.01 -4.29
CA SER A 442 11.58 39.12 -5.26
C SER A 442 10.77 37.86 -5.51
N LYS A 443 10.25 37.21 -4.45
CA LYS A 443 9.36 36.05 -4.59
C LYS A 443 8.08 36.40 -5.35
N GLN A 444 7.52 37.59 -5.10
CA GLN A 444 6.31 38.06 -5.77
C GLN A 444 6.51 38.19 -7.29
N GLU A 445 7.67 38.66 -7.76
CA GLU A 445 7.99 38.71 -9.19
C GLU A 445 8.10 37.33 -9.82
N ASP A 446 8.70 36.37 -9.12
CA ASP A 446 8.77 34.98 -9.57
C ASP A 446 7.36 34.35 -9.63
N PHE A 447 6.49 34.64 -8.65
CA PHE A 447 5.10 34.19 -8.66
C PHE A 447 4.26 34.81 -9.78
N ARG A 448 4.57 36.03 -10.26
CA ARG A 448 3.92 36.60 -11.45
C ARG A 448 4.20 35.79 -12.72
N ARG A 449 5.33 35.09 -12.76
CA ARG A 449 5.77 34.25 -13.89
C ARG A 449 5.31 32.80 -13.76
N SER A 450 4.83 32.41 -12.58
CA SER A 450 4.32 31.07 -12.28
C SER A 450 3.01 30.80 -13.01
N SER A 451 2.79 29.53 -13.38
CA SER A 451 1.51 29.06 -13.91
C SER A 451 0.41 28.92 -12.84
N PHE A 452 0.76 29.00 -11.55
CA PHE A 452 -0.16 28.86 -10.41
C PHE A 452 -0.76 30.22 -9.99
N THR A 453 -1.39 30.94 -10.92
CA THR A 453 -1.87 32.31 -10.69
C THR A 453 -3.04 32.38 -9.72
N ALA A 454 -3.97 31.42 -9.77
CA ALA A 454 -5.14 31.39 -8.90
C ALA A 454 -4.74 31.24 -7.43
N LEU A 455 -3.83 30.31 -7.14
CA LEU A 455 -3.29 30.12 -5.79
C LEU A 455 -2.56 31.37 -5.29
N ASN A 456 -1.81 32.05 -6.15
CA ASN A 456 -0.97 33.18 -5.78
C ASN A 456 -1.71 34.53 -5.82
N ARG A 457 -3.00 34.59 -6.15
CA ARG A 457 -3.75 35.84 -6.33
C ARG A 457 -3.56 36.84 -5.17
N LEU A 458 -3.84 36.43 -3.94
CA LEU A 458 -3.67 37.30 -2.77
C LEU A 458 -2.20 37.65 -2.49
N VAL A 459 -1.27 36.79 -2.87
CA VAL A 459 0.18 37.00 -2.75
C VAL A 459 0.64 38.09 -3.73
N LEU A 460 0.09 38.09 -4.94
CA LEU A 460 0.42 39.04 -6.00
C LEU A 460 -0.13 40.44 -5.72
N ASP A 461 -1.25 40.55 -5.00
CA ASP A 461 -1.89 41.82 -4.66
C ASP A 461 -1.38 42.40 -3.33
N ALA A 462 -0.68 41.61 -2.50
CA ALA A 462 -0.24 42.04 -1.17
C ALA A 462 0.99 42.96 -1.21
N PRO A 463 1.02 44.05 -0.41
CA PRO A 463 2.18 44.92 -0.29
C PRO A 463 3.28 44.36 0.63
N THR A 464 2.90 43.50 1.58
CA THR A 464 3.77 42.81 2.54
C THR A 464 3.24 41.40 2.78
N TRP A 465 4.03 40.55 3.42
CA TRP A 465 3.64 39.17 3.71
C TRP A 465 4.04 38.77 5.13
N GLY A 466 3.14 38.98 6.08
CA GLY A 466 3.29 38.60 7.49
C GLY A 466 2.20 37.66 7.98
N ARG A 467 2.06 37.55 9.31
CA ARG A 467 1.03 36.73 9.97
C ARG A 467 -0.36 37.15 9.51
N GLU A 468 -0.64 38.46 9.42
CA GLU A 468 -1.97 38.95 9.01
C GLU A 468 -2.37 38.46 7.61
N GLN A 469 -1.47 38.58 6.63
CA GLN A 469 -1.77 38.16 5.25
C GLN A 469 -1.85 36.63 5.11
N ILE A 470 -1.02 35.89 5.87
CA ILE A 470 -1.08 34.42 5.90
C ILE A 470 -2.42 33.96 6.47
N LEU A 471 -2.88 34.53 7.58
CA LEU A 471 -4.16 34.17 8.19
C LEU A 471 -5.35 34.57 7.31
N ALA A 472 -5.31 35.76 6.69
CA ALA A 472 -6.34 36.18 5.74
C ALA A 472 -6.41 35.25 4.51
N ARG A 473 -5.26 34.78 4.00
CA ARG A 473 -5.23 33.79 2.92
C ARG A 473 -5.71 32.41 3.38
N SER A 474 -5.38 32.00 4.61
CA SER A 474 -5.94 30.78 5.21
C SER A 474 -7.46 30.82 5.28
N ASP A 475 -8.05 31.95 5.71
CA ASP A 475 -9.50 32.12 5.74
C ASP A 475 -10.14 32.05 4.36
N TRP A 476 -9.52 32.73 3.40
CA TRP A 476 -9.97 32.70 2.02
C TRP A 476 -9.91 31.27 1.44
N PHE A 477 -8.86 30.51 1.77
CA PHE A 477 -8.79 29.09 1.43
C PHE A 477 -9.85 28.26 2.16
N ALA A 478 -10.16 28.53 3.42
CA ALA A 478 -11.26 27.85 4.11
C ALA A 478 -12.60 28.06 3.40
N ASP A 479 -12.91 29.27 2.94
CA ASP A 479 -14.16 29.53 2.21
C ASP A 479 -14.27 28.69 0.93
N HIS A 480 -13.17 28.61 0.18
CA HIS A 480 -13.10 27.77 -1.02
C HIS A 480 -13.18 26.27 -0.70
N ILE A 481 -12.51 25.81 0.36
CA ILE A 481 -12.55 24.43 0.81
C ILE A 481 -13.98 24.05 1.24
N ILE A 482 -14.63 24.90 2.03
CA ILE A 482 -15.98 24.66 2.55
C ILE A 482 -17.01 24.64 1.42
N ALA A 483 -16.89 25.53 0.44
CA ALA A 483 -17.77 25.57 -0.72
C ALA A 483 -17.62 24.34 -1.62
N GLN A 484 -16.39 23.84 -1.81
CA GLN A 484 -16.10 22.72 -2.70
C GLN A 484 -16.40 21.35 -2.06
N TRP A 485 -16.01 21.17 -0.79
CA TRP A 485 -16.12 19.90 -0.07
C TRP A 485 -17.14 20.06 1.04
N MET A 486 -18.31 19.43 0.92
CA MET A 486 -19.40 19.57 1.92
C MET A 486 -19.04 18.98 3.29
N GLY A 487 -19.44 19.64 4.38
CA GLY A 487 -19.22 19.16 5.74
C GLY A 487 -20.09 17.96 6.14
N PRO A 488 -19.88 17.41 7.35
CA PRO A 488 -20.75 16.39 7.92
C PRO A 488 -22.18 16.89 8.11
N ASN A 489 -23.12 15.95 8.21
CA ASN A 489 -24.49 16.23 8.62
C ASN A 489 -24.54 16.62 10.10
N GLU A 490 -24.55 17.93 10.36
CA GLU A 490 -24.50 18.50 11.71
C GLU A 490 -25.66 18.07 12.62
N ARG A 491 -26.82 17.68 12.06
CA ARG A 491 -27.94 17.16 12.86
C ARG A 491 -27.59 15.86 13.56
N ILE A 492 -26.78 15.02 12.92
CA ILE A 492 -26.28 13.76 13.48
C ILE A 492 -25.13 14.05 14.43
N THR A 493 -24.22 14.95 14.05
CA THR A 493 -23.08 15.33 14.88
C THR A 493 -23.52 15.91 16.24
N ALA A 494 -24.59 16.72 16.27
CA ALA A 494 -25.15 17.31 17.49
C ALA A 494 -25.83 16.29 18.43
N ALA A 495 -26.31 15.15 17.91
CA ALA A 495 -26.88 14.08 18.73
C ALA A 495 -25.79 13.26 19.45
N ASP A 496 -24.58 13.22 18.87
CA ASP A 496 -23.38 12.53 19.40
C ASP A 496 -22.44 13.49 20.18
N SER A 497 -22.75 14.79 20.25
CA SER A 497 -21.81 15.85 20.68
C SER A 497 -21.70 16.05 22.21
N GLY A 498 -21.71 14.98 23.00
CA GLY A 498 -21.02 15.02 24.29
C GLY A 498 -19.54 14.84 24.04
N ARG A 499 -18.72 15.90 24.05
CA ARG A 499 -17.25 15.72 23.99
C ARG A 499 -16.84 14.82 25.16
N ASP A 500 -16.30 13.65 24.86
CA ASP A 500 -15.82 12.70 25.86
C ASP A 500 -14.48 13.19 26.44
N TRP A 501 -14.52 13.69 27.67
CA TRP A 501 -13.35 14.21 28.39
C TRP A 501 -12.68 13.17 29.29
N SER A 502 -13.15 11.92 29.29
CA SER A 502 -12.69 10.88 30.20
C SER A 502 -11.18 10.63 30.09
N LEU A 503 -10.63 10.70 28.89
CA LEU A 503 -9.19 10.51 28.65
C LEU A 503 -8.36 11.67 29.24
N ALA A 504 -8.87 12.91 29.18
CA ALA A 504 -8.22 14.07 29.76
C ALA A 504 -8.17 13.95 31.29
N HIS A 505 -9.27 13.52 31.90
CA HIS A 505 -9.37 13.29 33.34
C HIS A 505 -8.40 12.20 33.80
N GLN A 506 -8.36 11.08 33.09
CA GLN A 506 -7.42 9.99 33.37
C GLN A 506 -5.97 10.47 33.26
N ALA A 507 -5.62 11.21 32.20
CA ALA A 507 -4.27 11.74 31.99
C ALA A 507 -3.82 12.64 33.13
N ILE A 508 -4.66 13.58 33.57
CA ILE A 508 -4.36 14.50 34.66
C ILE A 508 -4.15 13.74 35.97
N MET A 509 -5.04 12.81 36.30
CA MET A 509 -4.94 12.01 37.53
C MET A 509 -3.71 11.10 37.55
N ALA A 510 -3.16 10.74 36.38
CA ALA A 510 -1.98 9.89 36.24
C ALA A 510 -0.65 10.67 36.34
N ILE A 511 -0.66 12.01 36.33
CA ILE A 511 0.56 12.82 36.48
C ILE A 511 1.10 12.63 37.92
N PRO A 512 2.33 12.13 38.12
CA PRO A 512 2.90 11.98 39.46
C PRO A 512 3.16 13.33 40.16
N ALA A 513 3.19 13.33 41.49
CA ALA A 513 3.65 14.48 42.27
C ALA A 513 5.09 14.88 41.86
N GLY A 514 5.35 16.18 41.77
CA GLY A 514 6.64 16.73 41.33
C GLY A 514 6.85 16.71 39.81
N ARG A 515 5.83 16.33 39.03
CA ARG A 515 5.82 16.39 37.56
C ARG A 515 4.68 17.29 37.09
N TRP A 516 4.82 17.84 35.88
CA TRP A 516 3.80 18.69 35.27
C TRP A 516 3.64 18.39 33.78
N THR A 517 2.56 18.84 33.17
CA THR A 517 2.39 18.81 31.71
C THR A 517 1.80 20.14 31.23
N SER A 518 1.85 20.39 29.92
CA SER A 518 1.26 21.59 29.35
C SER A 518 -0.18 21.36 28.87
N TYR A 519 -0.99 22.43 28.82
CA TYR A 519 -2.28 22.37 28.11
C TYR A 519 -2.13 21.90 26.66
N GLY A 520 -1.00 22.22 26.01
CA GLY A 520 -0.66 21.77 24.65
C GLY A 520 -0.47 20.26 24.56
N ASP A 521 0.36 19.69 25.45
CA ASP A 521 0.64 18.26 25.49
C ASP A 521 -0.60 17.44 25.84
N LEU A 522 -1.38 17.92 26.80
CA LEU A 522 -2.62 17.27 27.20
C LEU A 522 -3.71 17.38 26.12
N ALA A 523 -3.80 18.51 25.43
CA ALA A 523 -4.72 18.69 24.31
C ALA A 523 -4.34 17.82 23.11
N ALA A 524 -3.03 17.69 22.83
CA ALA A 524 -2.51 16.81 21.80
C ALA A 524 -2.83 15.33 22.10
N LEU A 525 -2.69 14.90 23.35
CA LEU A 525 -3.01 13.53 23.79
C LEU A 525 -4.47 13.14 23.50
N ILE A 526 -5.41 14.05 23.76
CA ILE A 526 -6.85 13.81 23.60
C ILE A 526 -7.40 14.29 22.24
N GLY A 527 -6.53 14.86 21.39
CA GLY A 527 -6.88 15.33 20.06
C GLY A 527 -7.84 16.53 20.05
N THR A 528 -7.65 17.47 20.97
CA THR A 528 -8.40 18.76 21.08
C THR A 528 -7.44 19.96 21.01
N HIS A 529 -7.98 21.17 21.18
CA HIS A 529 -7.19 22.41 21.31
C HIS A 529 -7.04 22.81 22.80
N PRO A 530 -5.92 23.46 23.21
CA PRO A 530 -5.70 23.91 24.59
C PRO A 530 -6.82 24.78 25.18
N VAL A 531 -7.47 25.61 24.35
CA VAL A 531 -8.52 26.55 24.79
C VAL A 531 -9.78 25.83 25.29
N PRO A 532 -10.48 24.97 24.53
CA PRO A 532 -11.64 24.23 25.04
C PRO A 532 -11.27 23.27 26.17
N LEU A 533 -10.05 22.76 26.21
CA LEU A 533 -9.54 22.01 27.35
C LEU A 533 -9.45 22.89 28.60
N GLY A 534 -8.88 24.08 28.51
CA GLY A 534 -8.81 25.04 29.63
C GLY A 534 -10.19 25.43 30.16
N VAL A 535 -11.17 25.67 29.28
CA VAL A 535 -12.56 25.92 29.67
C VAL A 535 -13.14 24.73 30.43
N HIS A 536 -12.90 23.50 29.94
CA HIS A 536 -13.36 22.28 30.60
C HIS A 536 -12.72 22.09 31.98
N LEU A 537 -11.39 22.23 32.10
CA LEU A 537 -10.67 22.11 33.37
C LEU A 537 -11.08 23.16 34.40
N GLY A 538 -11.49 24.36 33.96
CA GLY A 538 -12.05 25.39 34.84
C GLY A 538 -13.51 25.16 35.26
N SER A 539 -14.17 24.13 34.73
CA SER A 539 -15.61 23.88 34.94
C SER A 539 -15.94 22.56 35.65
N VAL A 540 -14.96 21.66 35.82
CA VAL A 540 -15.16 20.32 36.40
C VAL A 540 -14.02 19.98 37.36
N GLU A 541 -14.35 19.43 38.53
CA GLU A 541 -13.37 19.04 39.54
C GLU A 541 -12.55 17.83 39.09
N ILE A 542 -11.25 18.04 38.91
CA ILE A 542 -10.32 17.00 38.46
C ILE A 542 -9.11 17.03 39.40
N PRO A 543 -8.94 16.01 40.26
CA PRO A 543 -7.75 15.85 41.07
C PRO A 543 -6.47 15.93 40.22
N GLY A 544 -5.54 16.81 40.61
CA GLY A 544 -4.27 17.02 39.92
C GLY A 544 -4.29 18.09 38.82
N ALA A 545 -5.40 18.80 38.59
CA ALA A 545 -5.49 19.83 37.56
C ALA A 545 -4.46 20.97 37.70
N HIS A 546 -3.99 21.26 38.93
CA HIS A 546 -2.91 22.23 39.19
C HIS A 546 -1.56 21.83 38.57
N ARG A 547 -1.37 20.56 38.18
CA ARG A 547 -0.18 20.07 37.47
C ARG A 547 -0.19 20.35 35.96
N VAL A 548 -1.23 21.01 35.45
CA VAL A 548 -1.36 21.43 34.04
C VAL A 548 -1.01 22.91 33.90
N LEU A 549 0.19 23.18 33.37
CA LEU A 549 0.74 24.53 33.23
C LEU A 549 0.67 25.03 31.79
N GLN A 550 1.02 26.30 31.58
CA GLN A 550 1.22 26.84 30.23
C GLN A 550 2.43 26.18 29.57
N GLY A 551 2.51 26.25 28.23
CA GLY A 551 3.64 25.66 27.49
C GLY A 551 5.02 26.20 27.88
N THR A 552 5.05 27.38 28.48
CA THR A 552 6.21 28.09 29.05
C THR A 552 6.61 27.61 30.45
N GLY A 553 5.88 26.67 31.05
CA GLY A 553 6.12 26.20 32.43
C GLY A 553 5.64 27.16 33.52
N THR A 554 4.87 28.20 33.16
CA THR A 554 4.23 29.12 34.11
C THR A 554 2.81 28.67 34.46
N ILE A 555 2.37 28.95 35.68
CA ILE A 555 0.99 28.71 36.11
C ILE A 555 0.08 29.67 35.34
N SER A 556 -1.07 29.17 34.86
CA SER A 556 -2.04 30.01 34.16
C SER A 556 -2.57 31.11 35.10
N PRO A 557 -2.53 32.40 34.71
CA PRO A 557 -3.13 33.48 35.49
C PRO A 557 -4.65 33.30 35.71
N GLY A 558 -5.29 32.49 34.86
CA GLY A 558 -6.70 32.14 34.98
C GLY A 558 -6.97 30.86 35.78
N PHE A 559 -5.96 30.22 36.37
CA PHE A 559 -6.16 29.05 37.23
C PHE A 559 -6.97 29.43 38.45
N ARG A 560 -7.94 28.60 38.82
CA ARG A 560 -8.76 28.75 40.02
C ARG A 560 -9.02 27.38 40.61
N TRP A 561 -8.95 27.28 41.93
CA TRP A 561 -9.50 26.14 42.63
C TRP A 561 -11.02 26.11 42.46
N ILE A 562 -11.56 24.90 42.33
CA ILE A 562 -12.99 24.70 42.14
C ILE A 562 -13.74 24.82 43.46
N ASP A 563 -13.10 24.46 44.57
CA ASP A 563 -13.52 24.90 45.90
C ASP A 563 -13.16 26.38 46.05
N PRO A 564 -14.14 27.30 46.06
CA PRO A 564 -13.88 28.72 46.21
C PRO A 564 -13.39 29.09 47.62
N THR A 565 -13.32 28.13 48.55
CA THR A 565 -12.73 28.29 49.88
C THR A 565 -11.26 27.89 49.96
N ASP A 566 -10.71 27.25 48.92
CA ASP A 566 -9.27 26.96 48.83
C ASP A 566 -8.53 28.18 48.24
N ASP A 567 -7.75 28.85 49.08
CA ASP A 567 -6.94 30.01 48.74
C ASP A 567 -5.45 29.70 48.64
N SER A 568 -5.08 28.41 48.62
CA SER A 568 -3.69 27.97 48.49
C SER A 568 -3.07 28.46 47.19
N ASP A 569 -1.85 29.02 47.24
CA ASP A 569 -1.12 29.35 46.02
C ASP A 569 -0.78 28.04 45.27
N PRO A 570 -1.21 27.86 44.00
CA PRO A 570 -0.89 26.66 43.23
C PRO A 570 0.62 26.42 43.13
N ARG A 571 1.43 27.47 43.21
CA ARG A 571 2.89 27.36 43.25
C ARG A 571 3.37 26.66 44.53
N ASP A 572 2.86 27.08 45.69
CA ASP A 572 3.23 26.48 46.98
C ASP A 572 2.85 24.99 47.02
N VAL A 573 1.70 24.64 46.44
CA VAL A 573 1.26 23.24 46.32
C VAL A 573 2.19 22.43 45.43
N LEU A 574 2.58 22.96 44.27
CA LEU A 574 3.50 22.29 43.35
C LEU A 574 4.93 22.17 43.93
N GLU A 575 5.41 23.19 44.64
CA GLU A 575 6.70 23.15 45.33
C GLU A 575 6.70 22.13 46.48
N ALA A 576 5.60 22.01 47.23
CA ALA A 576 5.41 20.97 48.24
C ALA A 576 5.36 19.55 47.65
N GLU A 577 4.89 19.40 46.40
CA GLU A 577 4.95 18.16 45.64
C GLU A 577 6.35 17.85 45.08
N GLY A 578 7.31 18.77 45.22
CA GLY A 578 8.70 18.61 44.80
C GLY A 578 9.03 19.18 43.43
N LEU A 579 8.14 19.99 42.82
CA LEU A 579 8.42 20.69 41.57
C LEU A 579 9.18 21.98 41.85
N SER A 580 10.36 22.15 41.25
CA SER A 580 11.16 23.37 41.39
C SER A 580 10.78 24.42 40.35
N PHE A 581 10.80 25.68 40.76
CA PHE A 581 10.61 26.84 39.90
C PHE A 581 11.85 27.73 39.87
N SER A 582 12.11 28.34 38.72
CA SER A 582 13.10 29.41 38.60
C SER A 582 12.66 30.69 39.32
N LEU A 583 13.60 31.63 39.47
CA LEU A 583 13.33 32.98 40.01
C LEU A 583 12.22 33.72 39.23
N ASN A 584 12.01 33.38 37.95
CA ASN A 584 11.00 33.98 37.08
C ASN A 584 9.65 33.21 37.09
N GLY A 585 9.49 32.21 37.98
CA GLY A 585 8.23 31.46 38.11
C GLY A 585 7.99 30.42 37.01
N VAL A 586 9.04 30.00 36.29
CA VAL A 586 9.00 28.92 35.30
C VAL A 586 9.40 27.59 35.97
N ALA A 587 8.57 26.56 35.85
CA ALA A 587 8.83 25.22 36.35
C ALA A 587 10.01 24.55 35.64
N ASP A 588 10.70 23.64 36.32
CA ASP A 588 11.78 22.84 35.73
C ASP A 588 11.27 22.03 34.52
N GLU A 589 11.83 22.30 33.34
CA GLU A 589 11.45 21.66 32.09
C GLU A 589 11.75 20.14 32.11
N ALA A 590 12.77 19.70 32.87
CA ALA A 590 13.07 18.27 33.01
C ALA A 590 11.94 17.51 33.74
N ALA A 591 11.12 18.20 34.53
CA ALA A 591 9.95 17.64 35.20
C ALA A 591 8.70 17.60 34.31
N ARG A 592 8.74 18.21 33.11
CA ARG A 592 7.62 18.17 32.16
C ARG A 592 7.39 16.75 31.63
N LEU A 593 6.12 16.41 31.45
CA LEU A 593 5.66 15.21 30.75
C LEU A 593 5.13 15.64 29.38
N THR A 594 5.81 15.14 28.34
CA THR A 594 5.38 15.30 26.95
C THR A 594 4.15 14.45 26.65
N THR A 595 3.45 14.76 25.56
CA THR A 595 2.34 13.94 25.04
C THR A 595 2.65 12.43 25.02
N ALA A 596 3.84 12.05 24.55
CA ALA A 596 4.27 10.65 24.49
C ALA A 596 4.45 10.00 25.88
N GLN A 597 4.95 10.76 26.86
CA GLN A 597 5.12 10.27 28.24
C GLN A 597 3.79 10.20 28.98
N LEU A 598 2.84 11.10 28.72
CA LEU A 598 1.47 11.00 29.23
C LEU A 598 0.76 9.76 28.68
N ALA A 599 0.92 9.48 27.39
CA ALA A 599 0.40 8.26 26.78
C ALA A 599 0.98 7.00 27.44
N ALA A 600 2.28 7.03 27.77
CA ALA A 600 2.93 5.93 28.47
C ALA A 600 2.40 5.73 29.90
N LEU A 601 2.19 6.81 30.66
CA LEU A 601 1.65 6.76 32.02
C LEU A 601 0.24 6.15 32.09
N LEU A 602 -0.56 6.36 31.06
CA LEU A 602 -1.90 5.81 30.96
C LEU A 602 -1.94 4.35 30.46
N ASN A 603 -0.77 3.73 30.22
CA ASN A 603 -0.67 2.48 29.50
C ASN A 603 -1.43 2.52 28.15
N LEU A 604 -1.56 3.71 27.55
CA LEU A 604 -1.92 3.84 26.13
C LEU A 604 -0.74 3.37 25.26
N THR A 605 0.46 3.28 25.84
CA THR A 605 1.54 2.41 25.35
C THR A 605 1.35 0.99 25.92
N GLY A 606 0.17 0.41 25.70
CA GLY A 606 -0.20 -0.92 26.16
C GLY A 606 -0.62 -1.74 24.96
N ASP A 607 0.16 -2.79 24.70
CA ASP A 607 -0.14 -3.83 23.70
C ASP A 607 -0.54 -3.27 22.33
N GLU A 608 0.40 -2.57 21.70
CA GLU A 608 0.53 -2.72 20.25
C GLU A 608 1.00 -4.15 19.98
N GLY A 609 0.09 -5.11 20.16
CA GLY A 609 -0.15 -6.04 19.07
C GLY A 609 -0.22 -5.15 17.85
N SER A 610 0.76 -5.31 16.97
CA SER A 610 0.87 -4.61 15.72
C SER A 610 -0.40 -4.84 14.91
N ASP A 611 -1.46 -4.07 15.20
CA ASP A 611 -2.53 -3.76 14.27
C ASP A 611 -1.97 -2.71 13.31
N VAL A 612 -0.89 -3.12 12.64
CA VAL A 612 -0.65 -2.73 11.26
C VAL A 612 -1.87 -3.29 10.53
N ASP A 613 -2.84 -2.41 10.31
CA ASP A 613 -3.94 -2.60 9.37
C ASP A 613 -3.36 -3.22 8.08
N PRO A 614 -3.73 -4.46 7.71
CA PRO A 614 -3.07 -5.24 6.67
C PRO A 614 -3.54 -4.81 5.28
N VAL A 615 -3.31 -3.55 4.95
CA VAL A 615 -3.61 -2.97 3.65
C VAL A 615 -2.31 -2.43 3.10
N ALA A 616 -1.91 -2.97 1.96
CA ALA A 616 -0.69 -2.66 1.23
C ALA A 616 -0.48 -1.15 1.04
N ASP A 617 0.29 -0.52 1.92
CA ASP A 617 0.87 0.80 1.70
C ASP A 617 2.17 0.73 0.87
N GLY A 618 2.54 -0.47 0.42
CA GLY A 618 3.76 -0.74 -0.33
C GLY A 618 5.04 -0.68 0.51
N THR A 619 4.95 -0.41 1.83
CA THR A 619 6.11 -0.38 2.72
C THR A 619 6.56 -1.79 3.08
N PHE A 620 7.82 -1.95 3.49
CA PHE A 620 8.38 -3.23 3.92
C PHE A 620 7.52 -3.91 4.99
N PHE A 621 7.11 -3.20 6.05
CA PHE A 621 6.31 -3.79 7.13
C PHE A 621 4.84 -4.02 6.73
N GLY A 622 4.28 -3.18 5.85
CA GLY A 622 2.97 -3.45 5.24
C GLY A 622 2.97 -4.74 4.43
N GLN A 623 3.98 -4.94 3.58
CA GLN A 623 4.17 -6.17 2.80
C GLN A 623 4.51 -7.39 3.68
N LEU A 624 5.26 -7.17 4.76
CA LEU A 624 5.63 -8.24 5.69
C LEU A 624 4.40 -8.74 6.45
N ALA A 625 3.58 -7.82 6.96
CA ALA A 625 2.35 -8.12 7.67
C ALA A 625 1.27 -8.73 6.75
N SER A 626 1.22 -8.33 5.47
CA SER A 626 0.27 -8.92 4.51
C SER A 626 0.62 -10.36 4.12
N SER A 627 1.91 -10.73 4.18
CA SER A 627 2.40 -11.99 3.62
C SER A 627 2.88 -12.99 4.68
N ASN A 628 3.01 -12.57 5.95
CA ASN A 628 3.55 -13.41 7.03
C ASN A 628 2.73 -13.30 8.33
N PRO A 629 2.77 -14.33 9.20
CA PRO A 629 2.12 -14.29 10.51
C PRO A 629 2.65 -13.18 11.43
N PRO A 630 1.84 -12.67 12.39
CA PRO A 630 2.27 -11.62 13.34
C PRO A 630 3.54 -11.96 14.13
N ALA A 631 3.75 -13.25 14.45
CA ALA A 631 4.98 -13.71 15.11
C ALA A 631 6.24 -13.43 14.27
N THR A 632 6.15 -13.58 12.95
CA THR A 632 7.23 -13.28 12.00
C THR A 632 7.47 -11.77 11.92
N VAL A 633 6.39 -10.97 11.85
CA VAL A 633 6.49 -9.50 11.86
C VAL A 633 7.22 -9.02 13.12
N GLY A 634 6.80 -9.51 14.29
CA GLY A 634 7.42 -9.18 15.56
C GLY A 634 8.88 -9.64 15.67
N ALA A 635 9.23 -10.80 15.08
CA ALA A 635 10.61 -11.27 15.06
C ALA A 635 11.53 -10.38 14.20
N VAL A 636 11.04 -9.93 13.04
CA VAL A 636 11.78 -9.03 12.15
C VAL A 636 11.93 -7.63 12.76
N ASP A 637 10.89 -7.09 13.42
CA ASP A 637 11.00 -5.82 14.15
C ASP A 637 12.06 -5.92 15.27
N LYS A 638 12.06 -7.01 16.05
CA LYS A 638 13.10 -7.25 17.07
C LYS A 638 14.50 -7.35 16.48
N LEU A 639 14.65 -8.04 15.34
CA LEU A 639 15.93 -8.10 14.61
C LEU A 639 16.40 -6.70 14.19
N PHE A 640 15.49 -5.86 13.68
CA PHE A 640 15.82 -4.49 13.24
C PHE A 640 16.19 -3.58 14.40
N ARG A 641 15.49 -3.67 15.54
CA ARG A 641 15.85 -2.94 16.76
C ARG A 641 17.25 -3.33 17.23
N ALA A 642 17.52 -4.64 17.35
CA ALA A 642 18.84 -5.13 17.74
C ALA A 642 19.94 -4.65 16.78
N TRP A 643 19.65 -4.62 15.47
CA TRP A 643 20.59 -4.11 14.46
C TRP A 643 20.89 -2.61 14.61
N LYS A 644 19.85 -1.81 14.85
CA LYS A 644 19.99 -0.37 15.11
C LYS A 644 20.78 -0.08 16.39
N GLU A 645 20.57 -0.87 17.44
CA GLU A 645 21.34 -0.79 18.69
C GLU A 645 22.84 -1.07 18.48
N MET A 646 23.20 -1.91 17.49
CA MET A 646 24.59 -2.14 17.09
C MET A 646 25.20 -0.98 16.27
N GLY A 647 24.41 0.07 15.98
CA GLY A 647 24.76 1.21 15.15
C GLY A 647 24.53 1.01 13.65
N GLY A 648 23.85 -0.08 13.26
CA GLY A 648 23.47 -0.34 11.88
C GLY A 648 22.25 0.49 11.45
N SER A 649 22.09 0.68 10.15
CA SER A 649 20.88 1.25 9.54
C SER A 649 20.14 0.18 8.74
N VAL A 650 18.86 0.41 8.47
CA VAL A 650 18.07 -0.40 7.54
C VAL A 650 17.67 0.51 6.38
N GLU A 651 18.08 0.13 5.18
CA GLU A 651 17.71 0.81 3.94
C GLU A 651 16.67 -0.04 3.21
N TYR A 652 15.72 0.61 2.51
CA TYR A 652 14.63 -0.09 1.82
C TYR A 652 14.77 0.02 0.30
N GLY A 653 14.52 -1.08 -0.39
CA GLY A 653 14.43 -1.13 -1.84
C GLY A 653 13.12 -0.54 -2.36
N SER A 654 13.17 -0.03 -3.58
CA SER A 654 12.03 0.58 -4.30
C SER A 654 11.36 -0.36 -5.32
N ALA A 655 11.72 -1.65 -5.31
CA ALA A 655 11.14 -2.66 -6.19
C ALA A 655 9.72 -3.08 -5.74
N ARG A 656 9.01 -3.85 -6.59
CA ARG A 656 7.65 -4.38 -6.31
C ARG A 656 7.54 -5.06 -4.94
N GLU A 657 8.58 -5.81 -4.57
CA GLU A 657 8.82 -6.24 -3.20
C GLU A 657 9.83 -5.28 -2.57
N SER A 658 9.40 -4.54 -1.54
CA SER A 658 10.25 -3.61 -0.81
C SER A 658 11.19 -4.43 0.05
N SER A 659 12.40 -4.73 -0.43
CA SER A 659 13.41 -5.46 0.34
C SER A 659 14.05 -4.57 1.41
N ALA A 660 14.42 -5.12 2.56
CA ALA A 660 15.18 -4.41 3.59
C ALA A 660 16.65 -4.85 3.60
N PHE A 661 17.57 -3.88 3.44
CA PHE A 661 19.00 -4.08 3.49
C PHE A 661 19.54 -3.65 4.87
N MET A 662 20.16 -4.58 5.59
CA MET A 662 20.72 -4.31 6.91
C MET A 662 22.13 -3.73 6.77
N VAL A 663 22.25 -2.41 6.64
CA VAL A 663 23.54 -1.73 6.42
C VAL A 663 24.30 -1.57 7.73
N ALA A 664 25.56 -2.00 7.75
CA ALA A 664 26.43 -1.97 8.91
C ALA A 664 26.93 -0.54 9.21
N PRO A 665 27.29 -0.23 10.47
CA PRO A 665 27.82 1.08 10.84
C PRO A 665 29.07 1.45 10.01
N ARG A 666 29.13 2.69 9.48
CA ARG A 666 30.27 3.22 8.71
C ARG A 666 31.02 4.31 9.48
N ARG A 667 32.32 4.50 9.19
CA ARG A 667 33.03 5.76 9.51
C ARG A 667 32.70 6.82 8.46
N ALA A 668 32.79 8.09 8.84
CA ALA A 668 32.49 9.24 7.98
C ALA A 668 33.38 9.34 6.72
N ASP A 669 34.51 8.62 6.67
CA ASP A 669 35.51 8.60 5.60
C ASP A 669 35.49 7.30 4.74
N ALA A 670 34.68 6.30 5.10
CA ALA A 670 34.68 5.01 4.44
C ALA A 670 33.64 4.94 3.30
N ASN A 671 34.12 4.82 2.06
CA ASN A 671 33.29 4.80 0.85
C ASN A 671 32.64 3.42 0.54
N ILE A 672 32.80 2.42 1.42
CA ILE A 672 32.34 1.05 1.21
C ILE A 672 31.26 0.69 2.25
N SER A 673 30.11 0.25 1.75
CA SER A 673 29.00 -0.26 2.56
C SER A 673 29.10 -1.77 2.78
N HIS A 674 28.86 -2.25 3.99
CA HIS A 674 28.68 -3.67 4.29
C HIS A 674 27.23 -3.91 4.70
N TRP A 675 26.60 -4.95 4.17
CA TRP A 675 25.33 -5.44 4.69
C TRP A 675 25.38 -6.96 4.68
N PRO A 676 25.04 -7.65 5.79
CA PRO A 676 25.03 -9.10 5.83
C PRO A 676 23.78 -9.69 5.16
N PHE A 677 22.63 -9.01 5.29
CA PHE A 677 21.33 -9.51 4.84
C PHE A 677 20.60 -8.56 3.90
N ALA A 678 19.84 -9.15 2.98
CA ALA A 678 18.69 -8.55 2.33
C ALA A 678 17.44 -9.37 2.68
N ILE A 679 16.43 -8.74 3.25
CA ILE A 679 15.20 -9.41 3.72
C ILE A 679 14.06 -9.07 2.78
N TYR A 680 13.29 -10.09 2.40
CA TYR A 680 12.24 -10.00 1.40
C TYR A 680 10.89 -10.38 2.04
N PRO A 681 9.97 -9.41 2.22
CA PRO A 681 8.77 -9.60 3.02
C PRO A 681 7.70 -10.47 2.35
N ILE A 682 7.58 -10.48 1.03
CA ILE A 682 6.57 -11.25 0.28
C ILE A 682 7.06 -12.68 0.03
N SER A 683 8.31 -12.83 -0.42
CA SER A 683 8.91 -14.15 -0.63
C SER A 683 9.25 -14.86 0.68
N GLY A 684 9.25 -14.15 1.80
CA GLY A 684 9.47 -14.71 3.13
C GLY A 684 10.90 -15.21 3.32
N SER A 685 11.90 -14.50 2.77
CA SER A 685 13.29 -14.98 2.74
C SER A 685 14.30 -13.96 3.28
N VAL A 686 15.37 -14.48 3.87
CA VAL A 686 16.55 -13.73 4.29
C VAL A 686 17.72 -14.16 3.41
N GLU A 687 18.13 -13.31 2.48
CA GLU A 687 19.31 -13.54 1.63
C GLU A 687 20.59 -13.11 2.36
N VAL A 688 21.60 -13.98 2.32
CA VAL A 688 22.96 -13.66 2.77
C VAL A 688 23.78 -13.21 1.57
N VAL A 689 24.19 -11.95 1.52
CA VAL A 689 24.72 -11.32 0.29
C VAL A 689 26.23 -11.55 0.09
N PHE A 690 26.70 -12.78 0.17
CA PHE A 690 28.13 -13.09 0.00
C PHE A 690 28.73 -12.58 -1.31
N GLN A 691 27.94 -12.56 -2.39
CA GLN A 691 28.31 -11.98 -3.69
C GLN A 691 28.83 -10.53 -3.58
N HIS A 692 28.26 -9.73 -2.68
CA HIS A 692 28.70 -8.35 -2.45
C HIS A 692 29.85 -8.26 -1.44
N LEU A 693 29.88 -9.17 -0.47
CA LEU A 693 30.94 -9.23 0.54
C LEU A 693 32.28 -9.67 -0.04
N LYS A 694 32.30 -10.49 -1.09
CA LYS A 694 33.54 -11.06 -1.66
C LYS A 694 34.55 -10.06 -2.20
N THR A 695 34.14 -8.81 -2.42
CA THR A 695 35.02 -7.72 -2.89
C THR A 695 35.18 -6.63 -1.83
N ARG A 696 34.80 -6.89 -0.56
CA ARG A 696 34.75 -5.88 0.50
C ARG A 696 35.48 -6.35 1.75
N PRO A 697 36.65 -5.76 2.07
CA PRO A 697 37.38 -6.08 3.28
C PRO A 697 36.55 -5.87 4.56
N PRO A 698 36.65 -6.76 5.58
CA PRO A 698 37.54 -7.92 5.64
C PRO A 698 36.94 -9.19 5.00
N PHE A 699 35.72 -9.12 4.48
CA PHE A 699 35.01 -10.27 3.92
C PHE A 699 35.36 -10.57 2.46
N ASP A 700 36.36 -9.89 1.89
CA ASP A 700 37.06 -10.35 0.69
C ASP A 700 37.88 -11.62 0.99
N ASP A 701 38.25 -11.85 2.25
CA ASP A 701 38.73 -13.14 2.75
C ASP A 701 37.61 -14.20 2.79
N VAL A 702 37.79 -15.26 2.00
CA VAL A 702 36.87 -16.39 1.93
C VAL A 702 36.78 -17.17 3.25
N ALA A 703 37.83 -17.16 4.08
CA ALA A 703 37.81 -17.79 5.41
C ALA A 703 36.81 -17.10 6.34
N LEU A 704 36.80 -15.76 6.34
CA LEU A 704 35.82 -14.97 7.11
C LEU A 704 34.40 -15.11 6.57
N ARG A 705 34.22 -15.20 5.24
CA ARG A 705 32.89 -15.53 4.67
C ARG A 705 32.43 -16.92 5.10
N ASN A 706 33.31 -17.91 5.10
CA ASN A 706 32.99 -19.27 5.57
C ASN A 706 32.70 -19.30 7.07
N GLU A 707 33.40 -18.53 7.89
CA GLU A 707 33.10 -18.39 9.32
C GLU A 707 31.70 -17.79 9.52
N PHE A 708 31.37 -16.73 8.76
CA PHE A 708 30.03 -16.14 8.79
C PHE A 708 28.95 -17.17 8.42
N ARG A 709 29.16 -17.93 7.34
CA ARG A 709 28.25 -19.02 6.93
C ARG A 709 28.11 -20.09 8.02
N ASN A 710 29.21 -20.53 8.62
CA ASN A 710 29.18 -21.58 9.64
C ASN A 710 28.45 -21.13 10.91
N ARG A 711 28.59 -19.86 11.31
CA ARG A 711 27.83 -19.28 12.42
C ARG A 711 26.33 -19.25 12.13
N LEU A 712 25.94 -18.92 10.89
CA LEU A 712 24.56 -18.95 10.46
C LEU A 712 24.00 -20.39 10.37
N ASN A 713 24.75 -21.36 9.85
CA ASN A 713 24.33 -22.76 9.80
C ASN A 713 24.24 -23.43 11.19
N ALA A 714 24.76 -22.80 12.25
CA ALA A 714 24.53 -23.26 13.62
C ALA A 714 23.10 -22.93 14.09
N VAL A 715 22.39 -22.01 13.43
CA VAL A 715 21.00 -21.65 13.75
C VAL A 715 20.07 -22.76 13.26
N PRO A 716 19.19 -23.32 14.11
CA PRO A 716 18.22 -24.32 13.69
C PRO A 716 17.33 -23.81 12.55
N GLY A 717 17.25 -24.55 11.44
CA GLY A 717 16.47 -24.17 10.26
C GLY A 717 17.22 -23.32 9.22
N VAL A 718 18.53 -23.10 9.40
CA VAL A 718 19.40 -22.46 8.40
C VAL A 718 20.31 -23.50 7.74
N ASP A 719 20.25 -23.61 6.41
CA ASP A 719 21.13 -24.46 5.61
C ASP A 719 21.69 -23.68 4.41
N LEU A 720 22.86 -23.09 4.60
CA LEU A 720 23.58 -22.35 3.56
C LEU A 720 24.71 -23.25 3.03
N SER A 721 24.56 -23.69 1.78
CA SER A 721 25.54 -24.57 1.14
C SER A 721 26.86 -23.86 0.81
N ALA A 722 27.96 -24.62 0.87
CA ALA A 722 29.31 -24.11 0.67
C ALA A 722 29.62 -23.68 -0.77
N ASP A 723 29.00 -24.32 -1.76
CA ASP A 723 29.11 -23.99 -3.18
C ASP A 723 28.50 -22.63 -3.54
N ARG A 724 27.72 -22.03 -2.63
CA ARG A 724 27.08 -20.71 -2.79
C ARG A 724 27.79 -19.57 -2.05
N ILE A 725 29.03 -19.78 -1.58
CA ILE A 725 29.79 -18.78 -0.82
C ILE A 725 30.15 -17.50 -1.58
N ASP A 726 29.97 -17.46 -2.91
CA ASP A 726 30.12 -16.25 -3.74
C ASP A 726 28.79 -15.81 -4.40
N LYS A 727 27.67 -16.41 -3.99
CA LYS A 727 26.31 -16.12 -4.48
C LYS A 727 25.49 -15.44 -3.36
N ARG A 728 24.16 -15.57 -3.44
CA ARG A 728 23.19 -15.15 -2.41
C ARG A 728 22.37 -16.36 -1.97
N PRO A 729 22.88 -17.23 -1.10
CA PRO A 729 22.06 -18.25 -0.47
C PRO A 729 21.07 -17.58 0.50
N SER A 730 19.96 -18.23 0.79
CA SER A 730 18.92 -17.68 1.66
C SER A 730 18.40 -18.73 2.64
N PHE A 731 17.76 -18.26 3.70
CA PHE A 731 16.99 -19.08 4.63
C PHE A 731 15.60 -18.46 4.88
N PRO A 732 14.60 -19.25 5.30
CA PRO A 732 13.25 -18.75 5.56
C PRO A 732 13.19 -17.71 6.68
N ILE A 733 12.40 -16.66 6.51
CA ILE A 733 12.24 -15.60 7.52
C ILE A 733 11.57 -16.10 8.81
N GLU A 734 10.74 -17.14 8.69
CA GLU A 734 10.07 -17.83 9.80
C GLU A 734 11.06 -18.44 10.81
N THR A 735 12.29 -18.73 10.40
CA THR A 735 13.36 -19.19 11.30
C THR A 735 13.64 -18.21 12.43
N LEU A 736 13.34 -16.91 12.24
CA LEU A 736 13.50 -15.86 13.24
C LEU A 736 12.41 -15.88 14.34
N THR A 737 11.31 -16.61 14.16
CA THR A 737 10.19 -16.62 15.12
C THR A 737 10.56 -17.29 16.45
N SER A 738 11.48 -18.24 16.42
CA SER A 738 12.05 -18.85 17.62
C SER A 738 12.99 -17.86 18.32
N ALA A 739 12.71 -17.58 19.60
CA ALA A 739 13.55 -16.69 20.40
C ALA A 739 15.03 -17.14 20.42
N ALA A 740 15.28 -18.45 20.50
CA ALA A 740 16.63 -18.99 20.48
C ALA A 740 17.33 -18.75 19.12
N SER A 741 16.64 -19.00 18.01
CA SER A 741 17.18 -18.77 16.66
C SER A 741 17.44 -17.28 16.42
N LEU A 742 16.52 -16.40 16.82
CA LEU A 742 16.69 -14.95 16.73
C LEU A 742 17.91 -14.47 17.51
N THR A 743 18.10 -14.95 18.75
CA THR A 743 19.29 -14.61 19.56
C THR A 743 20.57 -15.04 18.86
N MET A 744 20.64 -16.27 18.33
CA MET A 744 21.82 -16.75 17.61
C MET A 744 22.12 -15.94 16.34
N VAL A 745 21.08 -15.52 15.60
CA VAL A 745 21.23 -14.64 14.43
C VAL A 745 21.76 -13.26 14.86
N VAL A 746 21.20 -12.68 15.93
CA VAL A 746 21.65 -11.39 16.48
C VAL A 746 23.11 -11.45 16.95
N ASP A 747 23.51 -12.54 17.62
CA ASP A 747 24.91 -12.75 18.04
C ASP A 747 25.87 -12.89 16.86
N THR A 748 25.41 -13.56 15.80
CA THR A 748 26.16 -13.69 14.54
C THR A 748 26.31 -12.34 13.83
N LEU A 749 25.28 -11.50 13.84
CA LEU A 749 25.33 -10.13 13.34
C LEU A 749 26.24 -9.23 14.17
N ARG A 750 26.30 -9.40 15.49
CA ARG A 750 27.25 -8.68 16.35
C ARG A 750 28.68 -9.02 15.99
N TRP A 751 28.99 -10.31 15.83
CA TRP A 751 30.31 -10.74 15.34
C TRP A 751 30.64 -10.16 13.96
N PHE A 752 29.65 -10.07 13.05
CA PHE A 752 29.83 -9.47 11.73
C PHE A 752 30.23 -7.99 11.84
N VAL A 753 29.54 -7.21 12.67
CA VAL A 753 29.86 -5.80 12.91
C VAL A 753 31.26 -5.65 13.51
N ASP A 754 31.64 -6.50 14.45
CA ASP A 754 32.98 -6.49 15.05
C ASP A 754 34.08 -6.88 14.05
N ALA A 755 33.79 -7.79 13.12
CA ALA A 755 34.69 -8.11 12.01
C ALA A 755 34.88 -6.88 11.10
N VAL A 756 33.79 -6.23 10.67
CA VAL A 756 33.86 -5.00 9.85
C VAL A 756 34.66 -3.91 10.56
N ARG A 757 34.40 -3.66 11.85
CA ARG A 757 35.14 -2.66 12.66
C ARG A 757 36.63 -2.97 12.75
N ARG A 758 37.00 -4.23 13.01
CA ARG A 758 38.41 -4.67 13.05
C ARG A 758 39.09 -4.55 11.70
N GLY A 759 38.41 -4.91 10.61
CA GLY A 759 38.93 -4.77 9.25
C GLY A 759 39.15 -3.32 8.83
N GLN A 760 38.28 -2.40 9.26
CA GLN A 760 38.45 -0.95 9.04
C GLN A 760 39.65 -0.36 9.80
N TRP A 761 40.12 -1.01 10.88
CA TRP A 761 41.26 -0.55 11.69
C TRP A 761 42.58 -1.23 11.30
N ALA A 762 42.53 -2.24 10.43
CA ALA A 762 43.72 -2.87 9.84
C ALA A 762 44.12 -2.24 8.49
N LEU A 763 43.25 -1.42 7.90
CA LEU A 763 43.45 -0.72 6.61
C LEU A 763 43.78 0.78 6.76
N ALA A 764 43.81 1.30 8.00
CA ALA A 764 44.31 2.61 8.37
C ALA A 764 45.70 2.45 9.00
#